data_AF-A0A1G3LMS6-F1
#
_entry.id   AF-A0A1G3LMS6-F1
#
_cell.length_a   1.000
_cell.length_b   1.000
_cell.length_c   1.000
_cell.angle_alpha   90.00
_cell.angle_beta   90.00
_cell.angle_gamma   90.00
#
_symmetry.space_group_name_H-M   'P 1'
#
loop_
_entity.id
_entity.type
_entity.pdbx_description
1 polymer ?
#
loop_
_entity_poly.entity_id
_entity_poly.type
_entity_poly.pdbx_seq_one_letter_code
_entity_poly.pdbx_strand_id
1 'polypeptide(L)'
;MGRIIGIDLGTTNSCVAVMEGGEPLVIANSEGQRTTPSIVGFTGKGERVVGQPAKNQMITNPENTVYSIKRFMGRRYEEVKNETTLVPYKIVANQNDVRVDAAGKMYSPQEVSAFILQKMKKTAEDYLGEPVTEAVITVPAYFNDAQRQATKDAGRIAGLEVKRIINEPTAASLAYGYNKDQKKEKTIAVYDLGGGTFDISILELGEGVFEVKSTNGDTHLGGDDFDRRVMQWLVDEFKKDSGIDLSKDRMALQRLKEAAEKAKIELSNVQQAEINLPFITADASGPKHLQKSLTRANFERLIEDYLEKSKDPCRKALKDAGITIDQIDEVILVGGSTRIPKVQQIVKELFGKEPSKGVNPDEAVAVGAAIQGGILGGDVKDVLLLDVTPLSLGIETLGGVFTRLITRNTTIPCRKSQIFSTAADSQNTVSIHVLQGEREMANQNRTLGRFDLDGIPPAPRGVPQIEVTFDIDANGIVHVSAKDQGTGKEQKIRIEASSGLNDADIDKMVKEAEAHAEEDKRERDRAESRNEADTLIYSTEKSLKDYGDKVSAEEKATIEAAVAELKKAVESNEAEPMKEKIEALKQASYKLAEQVYKQASPGAGAPGGDGQGAGPGDADPQGSSSSGPSGGAEDADYRVVDDDDKK
;
A
#
# COMPACT_ATOMS: atom_id res chain seq x y z
N MET A 1 -18.76 -0.32 15.89
CA MET A 1 -17.36 -0.61 15.50
C MET A 1 -17.10 0.17 14.23
N GLY A 2 -15.92 0.75 14.06
CA GLY A 2 -15.58 1.42 12.80
C GLY A 2 -15.30 0.39 11.69
N ARG A 3 -15.33 0.81 10.42
CA ARG A 3 -14.99 -0.10 9.32
C ARG A 3 -13.50 -0.51 9.39
N ILE A 4 -13.23 -1.79 9.17
CA ILE A 4 -11.87 -2.32 9.01
C ILE A 4 -11.47 -2.13 7.55
N ILE A 5 -10.47 -1.29 7.28
CA ILE A 5 -10.03 -0.99 5.91
C ILE A 5 -8.97 -1.98 5.43
N GLY A 6 -8.98 -2.31 4.14
CA GLY A 6 -7.94 -3.12 3.50
C GLY A 6 -6.90 -2.23 2.83
N ILE A 7 -5.64 -2.34 3.24
CA ILE A 7 -4.53 -1.57 2.66
C ILE A 7 -3.52 -2.49 1.99
N ASP A 8 -3.32 -2.31 0.69
CA ASP A 8 -2.12 -2.76 0.02
C ASP A 8 -0.98 -1.75 0.21
N LEU A 9 0.01 -2.11 1.03
CA LEU A 9 1.21 -1.29 1.24
C LEU A 9 2.30 -1.74 0.27
N GLY A 10 2.14 -1.54 -1.05
CA GLY A 10 3.12 -1.95 -2.05
C GLY A 10 4.46 -1.18 -2.01
N THR A 11 5.45 -1.65 -2.79
CA THR A 11 6.79 -1.03 -2.87
C THR A 11 6.80 0.29 -3.65
N THR A 12 6.01 0.35 -4.73
CA THR A 12 5.98 1.49 -5.67
C THR A 12 4.68 2.28 -5.57
N ASN A 13 3.56 1.59 -5.41
CA ASN A 13 2.24 2.17 -5.18
C ASN A 13 1.56 1.45 -4.03
N SER A 14 0.67 2.15 -3.33
CA SER A 14 -0.20 1.63 -2.29
C SER A 14 -1.66 1.88 -2.69
N CYS A 15 -2.56 0.99 -2.27
CA CYS A 15 -3.97 0.99 -2.63
C CYS A 15 -4.82 0.74 -1.39
N VAL A 16 -6.00 1.35 -1.28
CA VAL A 16 -6.90 1.18 -0.14
C VAL A 16 -8.31 0.84 -0.60
N ALA A 17 -8.93 -0.12 0.08
CA ALA A 17 -10.27 -0.61 -0.20
C ALA A 17 -11.07 -0.83 1.09
N VAL A 18 -12.39 -0.88 0.95
CA VAL A 18 -13.36 -1.09 2.04
C VAL A 18 -14.43 -2.09 1.61
N MET A 19 -15.08 -2.74 2.57
CA MET A 19 -16.35 -3.42 2.31
C MET A 19 -17.49 -2.39 2.39
N GLU A 20 -18.41 -2.45 1.42
CA GLU A 20 -19.60 -1.59 1.34
C GLU A 20 -20.76 -2.39 0.74
N GLY A 21 -21.86 -2.54 1.46
CA GLY A 21 -23.05 -3.28 0.98
C GLY A 21 -22.79 -4.77 0.69
N GLY A 22 -21.72 -5.36 1.23
CA GLY A 22 -21.29 -6.72 0.93
C GLY A 22 -20.33 -6.84 -0.26
N GLU A 23 -19.96 -5.75 -0.92
CA GLU A 23 -18.99 -5.75 -2.02
C GLU A 23 -17.69 -4.99 -1.63
N PRO A 24 -16.51 -5.43 -2.09
CA PRO A 24 -15.26 -4.71 -1.87
C PRO A 24 -15.07 -3.58 -2.88
N LEU A 25 -14.82 -2.36 -2.40
CA LEU A 25 -14.61 -1.16 -3.20
C LEU A 25 -13.24 -0.53 -2.93
N VAL A 26 -12.42 -0.36 -3.97
CA VAL A 26 -11.20 0.45 -3.92
C VAL A 26 -11.54 1.94 -4.01
N ILE A 27 -10.96 2.72 -3.12
CA ILE A 27 -11.21 4.17 -2.95
C ILE A 27 -10.18 4.97 -3.75
N ALA A 28 -10.63 6.06 -4.39
CA ALA A 28 -9.74 7.01 -5.04
C ALA A 28 -9.19 8.04 -4.03
N ASN A 29 -7.90 8.36 -4.14
CA ASN A 29 -7.26 9.40 -3.33
C ASN A 29 -7.73 10.82 -3.72
N SER A 30 -7.31 11.83 -2.95
CA SER A 30 -7.57 13.25 -3.22
C SER A 30 -7.01 13.76 -4.55
N GLU A 31 -6.14 12.98 -5.22
CA GLU A 31 -5.61 13.27 -6.55
C GLU A 31 -6.39 12.54 -7.68
N GLY A 32 -7.53 11.90 -7.34
CA GLY A 32 -8.40 11.18 -8.26
C GLY A 32 -7.87 9.83 -8.75
N GLN A 33 -6.79 9.31 -8.16
CA GLN A 33 -6.16 8.04 -8.53
C GLN A 33 -6.57 6.92 -7.57
N ARG A 34 -6.80 5.71 -8.09
CA ARG A 34 -7.13 4.51 -7.29
C ARG A 34 -5.92 3.91 -6.58
N THR A 35 -4.71 4.29 -7.01
CA THR A 35 -3.44 3.94 -6.36
C THR A 35 -2.66 5.21 -6.05
N THR A 36 -1.86 5.17 -4.98
CA THR A 36 -1.04 6.29 -4.52
C THR A 36 0.43 5.89 -4.54
N PRO A 37 1.35 6.68 -5.14
CA PRO A 37 2.77 6.37 -5.10
C PRO A 37 3.29 6.21 -3.66
N SER A 38 4.04 5.13 -3.40
CA SER A 38 4.64 4.82 -2.10
C SER A 38 5.90 5.66 -1.86
N ILE A 39 5.72 6.98 -1.91
CA ILE A 39 6.77 8.00 -1.93
C ILE A 39 6.47 9.07 -0.89
N VAL A 40 7.47 9.43 -0.09
CA VAL A 40 7.42 10.52 0.90
C VAL A 40 8.50 11.54 0.57
N GLY A 41 8.13 12.82 0.50
CA GLY A 41 9.05 13.93 0.29
C GLY A 41 9.08 14.86 1.50
N PHE A 42 10.27 15.35 1.86
CA PHE A 42 10.46 16.37 2.87
C PHE A 42 10.94 17.65 2.17
N THR A 43 10.14 18.72 2.22
CA THR A 43 10.45 19.96 1.51
C THR A 43 11.46 20.82 2.27
N GLY A 44 12.10 21.77 1.58
CA GLY A 44 13.02 22.74 2.20
C GLY A 44 12.37 23.68 3.23
N LYS A 45 11.04 23.64 3.40
CA LYS A 45 10.31 24.38 4.44
C LYS A 45 10.02 23.55 5.71
N GLY A 46 10.34 22.25 5.70
CA GLY A 46 9.96 21.30 6.73
C GLY A 46 8.63 20.57 6.46
N GLU A 47 7.82 21.04 5.50
CA GLU A 47 6.54 20.41 5.10
C GLU A 47 6.80 18.97 4.59
N ARG A 48 5.97 18.01 5.00
CA ARG A 48 5.96 16.62 4.52
C ARG A 48 4.92 16.44 3.42
N VAL A 49 5.29 15.80 2.32
CA VAL A 49 4.38 15.43 1.22
C VAL A 49 4.41 13.93 0.97
N VAL A 50 3.27 13.34 0.59
CA VAL A 50 3.12 11.89 0.37
C VAL A 50 2.34 11.65 -0.92
N GLY A 51 2.71 10.62 -1.69
CA GLY A 51 2.01 10.26 -2.92
C GLY A 51 2.44 11.07 -4.14
N GLN A 52 1.48 11.46 -4.99
CA GLN A 52 1.78 12.20 -6.22
C GLN A 52 2.52 13.54 -5.98
N PRO A 53 2.20 14.36 -4.96
CA PRO A 53 2.98 15.56 -4.63
C PRO A 53 4.45 15.26 -4.32
N ALA A 54 4.74 14.14 -3.65
CA ALA A 54 6.12 13.69 -3.41
C ALA A 54 6.81 13.22 -4.71
N LYS A 55 6.10 12.46 -5.56
CA LYS A 55 6.60 12.05 -6.89
C LYS A 55 6.97 13.27 -7.75
N ASN A 56 6.15 14.33 -7.73
CA ASN A 56 6.36 15.55 -8.52
C ASN A 56 7.66 16.30 -8.17
N GLN A 57 8.07 16.34 -6.90
CA GLN A 57 9.31 17.02 -6.49
C GLN A 57 10.58 16.15 -6.59
N MET A 58 10.45 14.86 -6.91
CA MET A 58 11.52 13.88 -6.78
C MET A 58 12.78 14.22 -7.60
N ILE A 59 12.63 14.82 -8.80
CA ILE A 59 13.76 15.25 -9.64
C ILE A 59 14.58 16.37 -8.98
N THR A 60 13.90 17.34 -8.36
CA THR A 60 14.55 18.55 -7.81
C THR A 60 14.95 18.38 -6.34
N ASN A 61 14.41 17.38 -5.65
CA ASN A 61 14.69 17.08 -4.25
C ASN A 61 14.97 15.57 -4.02
N PRO A 62 15.93 14.95 -4.74
CA PRO A 62 16.10 13.49 -4.72
C PRO A 62 16.65 12.96 -3.38
N GLU A 63 17.45 13.75 -2.67
CA GLU A 63 18.07 13.32 -1.40
C GLU A 63 17.08 13.28 -0.24
N ASN A 64 15.99 14.07 -0.31
CA ASN A 64 14.92 14.11 0.69
C ASN A 64 13.57 13.58 0.15
N THR A 65 13.59 12.78 -0.93
CA THR A 65 12.41 12.09 -1.45
C THR A 65 12.63 10.58 -1.40
N VAL A 66 11.96 9.94 -0.46
CA VAL A 66 12.11 8.51 -0.11
C VAL A 66 11.07 7.69 -0.87
N TYR A 67 11.53 6.69 -1.60
CA TYR A 67 10.71 5.75 -2.39
C TYR A 67 11.25 4.32 -2.25
N SER A 68 10.46 3.30 -2.59
CA SER A 68 10.83 1.87 -2.45
C SER A 68 11.25 1.47 -1.03
N ILE A 69 10.79 2.21 -0.01
CA ILE A 69 11.19 2.01 1.40
C ILE A 69 10.87 0.61 1.93
N LYS A 70 9.85 -0.05 1.35
CA LYS A 70 9.48 -1.44 1.63
C LYS A 70 10.64 -2.43 1.45
N ARG A 71 11.62 -2.14 0.57
CA ARG A 71 12.84 -2.97 0.43
C ARG A 71 13.72 -2.96 1.69
N PHE A 72 13.60 -1.95 2.56
CA PHE A 72 14.39 -1.80 3.79
C PHE A 72 13.64 -2.21 5.07
N MET A 73 12.33 -2.49 5.00
CA MET A 73 11.50 -2.87 6.15
C MET A 73 12.02 -4.14 6.84
N GLY A 74 12.22 -4.07 8.17
CA GLY A 74 12.68 -5.20 9.00
C GLY A 74 14.07 -5.75 8.68
N ARG A 75 14.91 -4.98 7.97
CA ARG A 75 16.28 -5.36 7.61
C ARG A 75 17.33 -4.66 8.45
N ARG A 76 18.46 -5.33 8.67
CA ARG A 76 19.66 -4.75 9.26
C ARG A 76 20.46 -4.00 8.20
N TYR A 77 21.23 -2.98 8.60
CA TYR A 77 22.05 -2.17 7.70
C TYR A 77 23.05 -3.01 6.88
N GLU A 78 23.62 -4.04 7.50
CA GLU A 78 24.53 -5.00 6.84
C GLU A 78 23.86 -5.83 5.73
N GLU A 79 22.55 -6.02 5.79
CA GLU A 79 21.78 -6.80 4.81
C GLU A 79 21.38 -6.00 3.56
N VAL A 80 21.46 -4.66 3.61
CA VAL A 80 20.98 -3.76 2.55
C VAL A 80 22.09 -3.02 1.81
N LYS A 81 23.34 -3.46 1.96
CA LYS A 81 24.53 -2.78 1.40
C LYS A 81 24.52 -2.63 -0.12
N ASN A 82 23.76 -3.46 -0.84
CA ASN A 82 23.57 -3.30 -2.28
C ASN A 82 22.47 -2.27 -2.56
N GLU A 83 21.36 -2.37 -1.84
CA GLU A 83 20.15 -1.55 -1.94
C GLU A 83 20.44 -0.08 -1.62
N THR A 84 21.36 0.23 -0.70
CA THR A 84 21.80 1.61 -0.42
C THR A 84 22.45 2.29 -1.64
N THR A 85 22.98 1.53 -2.60
CA THR A 85 23.54 2.08 -3.85
C THR A 85 22.47 2.32 -4.93
N LEU A 86 21.24 1.87 -4.71
CA LEU A 86 20.13 1.94 -5.67
C LEU A 86 19.25 3.18 -5.48
N VAL A 87 19.50 3.98 -4.45
CA VAL A 87 18.67 5.11 -4.03
C VAL A 87 19.51 6.38 -3.84
N PRO A 88 18.97 7.58 -4.19
CA PRO A 88 19.69 8.85 -4.05
C PRO A 88 19.64 9.41 -2.62
N TYR A 89 18.63 9.04 -1.84
CA TYR A 89 18.49 9.42 -0.43
C TYR A 89 19.45 8.62 0.45
N LYS A 90 19.87 9.21 1.56
CA LYS A 90 20.97 8.69 2.37
C LYS A 90 20.48 7.65 3.38
N ILE A 91 20.87 6.39 3.17
CA ILE A 91 20.72 5.32 4.17
C ILE A 91 21.89 5.35 5.15
N VAL A 92 21.60 5.28 6.45
CA VAL A 92 22.60 5.19 7.53
C VAL A 92 22.31 4.02 8.47
N ALA A 93 23.35 3.55 9.16
CA ALA A 93 23.22 2.60 10.26
C ALA A 93 22.83 3.34 11.55
N ASN A 94 21.83 2.83 12.26
CA ASN A 94 21.61 3.15 13.67
C ASN A 94 21.75 1.84 14.46
N GLN A 95 22.89 1.67 15.13
CA GLN A 95 23.32 0.37 15.66
C GLN A 95 23.35 -0.68 14.52
N ASN A 96 22.45 -1.67 14.54
CA ASN A 96 22.32 -2.68 13.48
C ASN A 96 21.22 -2.34 12.45
N ASP A 97 20.39 -1.33 12.70
CA ASP A 97 19.17 -1.08 11.94
C ASP A 97 19.34 -0.04 10.85
N VAL A 98 18.44 -0.07 9.87
CA VAL A 98 18.37 0.94 8.82
C VAL A 98 17.69 2.22 9.35
N ARG A 99 18.25 3.38 9.00
CA ARG A 99 17.57 4.68 9.04
C ARG A 99 17.78 5.43 7.72
N VAL A 100 16.83 6.29 7.39
CA VAL A 100 16.90 7.25 6.29
C VAL A 100 17.20 8.62 6.87
N ASP A 101 18.28 9.26 6.42
CA ASP A 101 18.61 10.65 6.72
C ASP A 101 17.92 11.54 5.67
N ALA A 102 16.88 12.26 6.08
CA ALA A 102 16.16 13.21 5.25
C ALA A 102 16.05 14.55 5.97
N ALA A 103 16.50 15.62 5.33
CA ALA A 103 16.61 16.97 5.88
C ALA A 103 17.32 17.05 7.26
N GLY A 104 18.22 16.10 7.56
CA GLY A 104 18.93 16.01 8.84
C GLY A 104 18.16 15.35 9.98
N LYS A 105 16.93 14.87 9.75
CA LYS A 105 16.20 13.98 10.67
C LYS A 105 16.36 12.53 10.22
N MET A 106 16.57 11.64 11.19
CA MET A 106 16.71 10.20 10.98
C MET A 106 15.35 9.52 11.15
N TYR A 107 14.82 8.95 10.08
CA TYR A 107 13.57 8.20 10.07
C TYR A 107 13.82 6.70 9.93
N SER A 108 13.06 5.87 10.62
CA SER A 108 12.97 4.43 10.38
C SER A 108 12.17 4.13 9.11
N PRO A 109 12.41 2.98 8.44
CA PRO A 109 11.54 2.49 7.38
C PRO A 109 10.06 2.42 7.80
N GLN A 110 9.79 2.14 9.07
CA GLN A 110 8.46 2.08 9.67
C GLN A 110 7.80 3.46 9.72
N GLU A 111 8.49 4.52 10.16
CA GLU A 111 7.95 5.89 10.15
C GLU A 111 7.60 6.36 8.73
N VAL A 112 8.51 6.14 7.77
CA VAL A 112 8.27 6.50 6.37
C VAL A 112 7.07 5.72 5.80
N SER A 113 6.96 4.43 6.13
CA SER A 113 5.81 3.61 5.74
C SER A 113 4.52 4.04 6.45
N ALA A 114 4.61 4.49 7.70
CA ALA A 114 3.49 5.01 8.46
C ALA A 114 2.92 6.28 7.83
N PHE A 115 3.76 7.16 7.26
CA PHE A 115 3.28 8.34 6.53
C PHE A 115 2.48 7.97 5.27
N ILE A 116 2.84 6.87 4.59
CA ILE A 116 2.06 6.31 3.47
C ILE A 116 0.73 5.73 3.99
N LEU A 117 0.76 4.96 5.08
CA LEU A 117 -0.44 4.42 5.72
C LEU A 117 -1.38 5.51 6.26
N GLN A 118 -0.86 6.63 6.78
CA GLN A 118 -1.65 7.80 7.17
C GLN A 118 -2.38 8.42 5.97
N LYS A 119 -1.75 8.52 4.79
CA LYS A 119 -2.42 8.95 3.55
C LYS A 119 -3.51 7.96 3.11
N MET A 120 -3.31 6.65 3.32
CA MET A 120 -4.32 5.62 2.99
C MET A 120 -5.52 5.68 3.94
N LYS A 121 -5.26 5.76 5.25
CA LYS A 121 -6.25 6.03 6.30
C LYS A 121 -7.05 7.29 5.97
N LYS A 122 -6.38 8.41 5.73
CA LYS A 122 -7.01 9.71 5.42
C LYS A 122 -7.91 9.63 4.18
N THR A 123 -7.48 8.90 3.14
CA THR A 123 -8.27 8.65 1.93
C THR A 123 -9.55 7.86 2.23
N ALA A 124 -9.48 6.85 3.10
CA ALA A 124 -10.67 6.13 3.54
C ALA A 124 -11.60 7.00 4.41
N GLU A 125 -11.04 7.81 5.33
CA GLU A 125 -11.80 8.75 6.16
C GLU A 125 -12.53 9.82 5.33
N ASP A 126 -11.89 10.36 4.29
CA ASP A 126 -12.52 11.34 3.37
C ASP A 126 -13.66 10.72 2.55
N TYR A 127 -13.57 9.44 2.20
CA TYR A 127 -14.63 8.72 1.47
C TYR A 127 -15.79 8.33 2.39
N LEU A 128 -15.49 7.80 3.59
CA LEU A 128 -16.49 7.29 4.52
C LEU A 128 -17.19 8.39 5.34
N GLY A 129 -16.54 9.54 5.52
CA GLY A 129 -17.04 10.63 6.38
C GLY A 129 -16.92 10.34 7.89
N GLU A 130 -16.23 9.28 8.28
CA GLU A 130 -16.01 8.86 9.68
C GLU A 130 -14.53 8.49 9.95
N PRO A 131 -14.06 8.54 11.22
CA PRO A 131 -12.70 8.17 11.58
C PRO A 131 -12.41 6.68 11.37
N VAL A 132 -11.20 6.34 10.90
CA VAL A 132 -10.78 4.95 10.68
C VAL A 132 -9.69 4.56 11.66
N THR A 133 -9.95 3.54 12.48
CA THR A 133 -9.02 3.07 13.52
C THR A 133 -8.50 1.66 13.31
N GLU A 134 -9.07 0.86 12.41
CA GLU A 134 -8.77 -0.56 12.26
C GLU A 134 -8.41 -0.90 10.81
N ALA A 135 -7.39 -1.74 10.59
CA ALA A 135 -6.95 -2.10 9.25
C ALA A 135 -6.43 -3.55 9.12
N VAL A 136 -6.56 -4.09 7.91
CA VAL A 136 -5.81 -5.23 7.39
C VAL A 136 -4.73 -4.67 6.46
N ILE A 137 -3.46 -5.06 6.67
CA ILE A 137 -2.32 -4.57 5.89
C ILE A 137 -1.60 -5.73 5.21
N THR A 138 -1.23 -5.56 3.95
CA THR A 138 -0.57 -6.60 3.14
C THR A 138 0.95 -6.66 3.33
N VAL A 139 1.51 -7.85 3.14
CA VAL A 139 2.96 -8.09 3.03
C VAL A 139 3.25 -9.15 1.96
N PRO A 140 4.44 -9.13 1.33
CA PRO A 140 4.88 -10.20 0.43
C PRO A 140 4.86 -11.54 1.16
N ALA A 141 4.45 -12.61 0.51
CA ALA A 141 4.31 -13.91 1.16
C ALA A 141 5.64 -14.40 1.75
N TYR A 142 6.75 -14.13 1.05
CA TYR A 142 8.09 -14.48 1.50
C TYR A 142 8.73 -13.52 2.53
N PHE A 143 7.99 -12.58 3.13
CA PHE A 143 8.48 -11.74 4.23
C PHE A 143 8.76 -12.55 5.50
N ASN A 144 9.93 -12.29 6.10
CA ASN A 144 10.31 -12.85 7.39
C ASN A 144 9.66 -12.11 8.58
N ASP A 145 9.73 -12.72 9.76
CA ASP A 145 9.09 -12.27 11.01
C ASP A 145 9.39 -10.78 11.33
N ALA A 146 10.66 -10.35 11.22
CA ALA A 146 11.05 -8.95 11.47
C ALA A 146 10.41 -7.96 10.50
N GLN A 147 10.15 -8.37 9.25
CA GLN A 147 9.53 -7.52 8.23
C GLN A 147 8.01 -7.43 8.46
N ARG A 148 7.39 -8.54 8.88
CA ARG A 148 5.97 -8.58 9.28
C ARG A 148 5.72 -7.70 10.51
N GLN A 149 6.58 -7.81 11.53
CA GLN A 149 6.52 -6.97 12.72
C GLN A 149 6.77 -5.48 12.37
N ALA A 150 7.77 -5.16 11.55
CA ALA A 150 8.01 -3.78 11.10
C ALA A 150 6.80 -3.17 10.35
N THR A 151 6.10 -3.95 9.51
CA THR A 151 4.85 -3.49 8.85
C THR A 151 3.73 -3.27 9.87
N LYS A 152 3.62 -4.14 10.89
CA LYS A 152 2.65 -3.99 11.98
C LYS A 152 2.93 -2.73 12.82
N ASP A 153 4.19 -2.46 13.11
CA ASP A 153 4.65 -1.25 13.82
C ASP A 153 4.34 0.01 13.02
N ALA A 154 4.56 0.00 11.70
CA ALA A 154 4.20 1.11 10.82
C ALA A 154 2.68 1.41 10.85
N GLY A 155 1.84 0.37 10.94
CA GLY A 155 0.40 0.53 11.16
C GLY A 155 0.06 1.19 12.51
N ARG A 156 0.71 0.74 13.60
CA ARG A 156 0.55 1.37 14.93
C ARG A 156 0.98 2.83 14.92
N ILE A 157 2.13 3.16 14.31
CA ILE A 157 2.63 4.54 14.16
C ILE A 157 1.66 5.40 13.33
N ALA A 158 0.97 4.82 12.33
CA ALA A 158 -0.06 5.50 11.55
C ALA A 158 -1.40 5.70 12.28
N GLY A 159 -1.53 5.25 13.53
CA GLY A 159 -2.78 5.29 14.29
C GLY A 159 -3.83 4.29 13.78
N LEU A 160 -3.39 3.09 13.39
CA LEU A 160 -4.24 1.96 12.99
C LEU A 160 -3.98 0.74 13.90
N GLU A 161 -5.05 0.17 14.44
CA GLU A 161 -5.02 -1.18 15.01
C GLU A 161 -4.96 -2.19 13.86
N VAL A 162 -3.80 -2.80 13.68
CA VAL A 162 -3.58 -3.80 12.63
C VAL A 162 -4.19 -5.14 13.06
N LYS A 163 -5.44 -5.37 12.63
CA LYS A 163 -6.24 -6.57 12.95
C LYS A 163 -5.63 -7.83 12.35
N ARG A 164 -5.03 -7.71 11.17
CA ARG A 164 -4.40 -8.80 10.42
C ARG A 164 -3.29 -8.28 9.51
N ILE A 165 -2.14 -8.95 9.54
CA ILE A 165 -1.19 -8.92 8.43
C ILE A 165 -1.59 -10.07 7.48
N ILE A 166 -1.83 -9.78 6.20
CA ILE A 166 -2.18 -10.79 5.18
C ILE A 166 -1.12 -10.87 4.07
N ASN A 167 -0.89 -12.06 3.53
CA ASN A 167 0.03 -12.26 2.42
C ASN A 167 -0.58 -11.72 1.10
N GLU A 168 0.19 -11.00 0.30
CA GLU A 168 -0.22 -10.40 -0.99
C GLU A 168 -0.92 -11.38 -1.94
N PRO A 169 -0.34 -12.55 -2.29
CA PRO A 169 -1.01 -13.53 -3.15
C PRO A 169 -2.25 -14.17 -2.49
N THR A 170 -2.28 -14.27 -1.16
CA THR A 170 -3.44 -14.75 -0.39
C THR A 170 -4.59 -13.73 -0.44
N ALA A 171 -4.30 -12.43 -0.36
CA ALA A 171 -5.31 -11.39 -0.56
C ALA A 171 -5.81 -11.40 -2.02
N ALA A 172 -4.93 -11.49 -3.01
CA ALA A 172 -5.33 -11.59 -4.41
C ALA A 172 -6.18 -12.85 -4.70
N SER A 173 -5.97 -13.96 -3.99
CA SER A 173 -6.82 -15.15 -4.11
C SER A 173 -8.23 -14.92 -3.56
N LEU A 174 -8.38 -14.22 -2.42
CA LEU A 174 -9.68 -13.77 -1.91
C LEU A 174 -10.41 -12.89 -2.94
N ALA A 175 -9.74 -11.86 -3.47
CA ALA A 175 -10.31 -11.00 -4.51
C ALA A 175 -10.69 -11.76 -5.79
N TYR A 176 -9.96 -12.83 -6.12
CA TYR A 176 -10.31 -13.72 -7.23
C TYR A 176 -11.50 -14.64 -6.90
N GLY A 177 -11.58 -15.23 -5.70
CA GLY A 177 -12.54 -16.28 -5.36
C GLY A 177 -13.86 -15.80 -4.73
N TYR A 178 -13.90 -14.56 -4.24
CA TYR A 178 -15.09 -13.95 -3.64
C TYR A 178 -16.25 -13.86 -4.66
N ASN A 179 -17.48 -14.11 -4.21
CA ASN A 179 -18.71 -14.13 -4.99
C ASN A 179 -18.69 -14.99 -6.29
N LYS A 180 -17.78 -15.96 -6.41
CA LYS A 180 -17.79 -17.00 -7.47
C LYS A 180 -18.46 -18.29 -7.00
N ASP A 181 -18.86 -19.15 -7.93
CA ASP A 181 -19.41 -20.47 -7.61
C ASP A 181 -18.33 -21.37 -6.97
N GLN A 182 -18.39 -21.51 -5.66
CA GLN A 182 -17.41 -22.27 -4.86
C GLN A 182 -17.75 -23.77 -4.72
N LYS A 183 -18.76 -24.27 -5.44
CA LYS A 183 -19.14 -25.70 -5.47
C LYS A 183 -18.17 -26.59 -6.23
N LYS A 184 -17.13 -26.01 -6.82
CA LYS A 184 -16.03 -26.74 -7.47
C LYS A 184 -14.74 -26.33 -6.80
N GLU A 185 -14.06 -27.32 -6.27
CA GLU A 185 -12.65 -27.22 -5.90
C GLU A 185 -11.85 -26.76 -7.14
N LYS A 186 -10.97 -25.77 -6.95
CA LYS A 186 -10.02 -25.28 -7.95
C LYS A 186 -8.65 -25.15 -7.34
N THR A 187 -7.63 -25.62 -8.05
CA THR A 187 -6.24 -25.26 -7.73
C THR A 187 -5.82 -24.06 -8.58
N ILE A 188 -5.35 -22.98 -7.95
CA ILE A 188 -4.83 -21.80 -8.65
C ILE A 188 -3.35 -21.54 -8.34
N ALA A 189 -2.66 -20.90 -9.28
CA ALA A 189 -1.33 -20.34 -9.07
C ALA A 189 -1.42 -18.81 -9.12
N VAL A 190 -1.06 -18.12 -8.04
CA VAL A 190 -1.00 -16.64 -8.00
C VAL A 190 0.45 -16.22 -8.21
N TYR A 191 0.73 -15.63 -9.38
CA TYR A 191 2.04 -15.08 -9.76
C TYR A 191 2.01 -13.56 -9.55
N ASP A 192 2.65 -13.09 -8.48
CA ASP A 192 2.72 -11.68 -8.12
C ASP A 192 4.11 -11.12 -8.42
N LEU A 193 4.20 -10.20 -9.38
CA LEU A 193 5.45 -9.51 -9.73
C LEU A 193 5.24 -8.00 -9.62
N GLY A 194 5.56 -7.48 -8.43
CA GLY A 194 5.38 -6.08 -8.09
C GLY A 194 6.56 -5.18 -8.49
N GLY A 195 6.71 -4.09 -7.73
CA GLY A 195 7.77 -3.09 -7.92
C GLY A 195 9.14 -3.50 -7.40
N GLY A 196 9.23 -4.40 -6.41
CA GLY A 196 10.52 -4.84 -5.85
C GLY A 196 10.51 -6.23 -5.20
N THR A 197 9.40 -6.96 -5.31
CA THR A 197 9.19 -8.31 -4.78
C THR A 197 8.48 -9.17 -5.82
N PHE A 198 8.80 -10.46 -5.79
CA PHE A 198 8.17 -11.51 -6.57
C PHE A 198 7.70 -12.62 -5.62
N ASP A 199 6.43 -12.97 -5.68
CA ASP A 199 5.87 -14.12 -4.95
C ASP A 199 5.12 -15.05 -5.92
N ILE A 200 5.11 -16.33 -5.61
CA ILE A 200 4.31 -17.37 -6.25
C ILE A 200 3.72 -18.27 -5.18
N SER A 201 2.39 -18.32 -5.12
CA SER A 201 1.66 -19.23 -4.22
C SER A 201 0.77 -20.16 -5.01
N ILE A 202 0.70 -21.42 -4.59
CA ILE A 202 -0.26 -22.41 -5.08
C ILE A 202 -1.34 -22.54 -4.01
N LEU A 203 -2.60 -22.33 -4.40
CA LEU A 203 -3.74 -22.36 -3.50
C LEU A 203 -4.83 -23.31 -4.00
N GLU A 204 -5.58 -23.87 -3.06
CA GLU A 204 -6.77 -24.67 -3.27
C GLU A 204 -7.99 -23.86 -2.78
N LEU A 205 -9.03 -23.78 -3.62
CA LEU A 205 -10.22 -22.97 -3.42
C LEU A 205 -11.46 -23.85 -3.52
N GLY A 206 -12.26 -23.97 -2.46
CA GLY A 206 -13.51 -24.75 -2.51
C GLY A 206 -14.33 -24.66 -1.22
N GLU A 207 -15.66 -24.66 -1.35
CA GLU A 207 -16.61 -24.71 -0.22
C GLU A 207 -16.35 -23.65 0.89
N GLY A 208 -15.96 -22.43 0.51
CA GLY A 208 -15.62 -21.36 1.47
C GLY A 208 -14.15 -21.36 1.91
N VAL A 209 -13.40 -22.42 1.64
CA VAL A 209 -12.02 -22.60 2.09
C VAL A 209 -11.02 -22.11 1.04
N PHE A 210 -10.05 -21.33 1.50
CA PHE A 210 -8.92 -20.80 0.75
C PHE A 210 -7.63 -21.31 1.42
N GLU A 211 -7.06 -22.41 0.93
CA GLU A 211 -5.86 -23.03 1.51
C GLU A 211 -4.62 -22.75 0.65
N VAL A 212 -3.60 -22.14 1.25
CA VAL A 212 -2.27 -22.03 0.63
C VAL A 212 -1.55 -23.37 0.77
N LYS A 213 -1.35 -24.10 -0.33
CA LYS A 213 -0.62 -25.38 -0.33
C LYS A 213 0.89 -25.17 -0.34
N SER A 214 1.36 -24.09 -0.94
CA SER A 214 2.77 -23.65 -0.85
C SER A 214 2.97 -22.20 -1.23
N THR A 215 4.10 -21.62 -0.81
CA THR A 215 4.57 -20.32 -1.30
C THR A 215 6.08 -20.29 -1.53
N ASN A 216 6.52 -19.49 -2.48
CA ASN A 216 7.93 -19.19 -2.76
C ASN A 216 8.08 -17.81 -3.39
N GLY A 217 9.29 -17.25 -3.43
CA GLY A 217 9.48 -15.91 -3.98
C GLY A 217 10.93 -15.41 -3.92
N ASP A 218 11.10 -14.14 -4.31
CA ASP A 218 12.32 -13.35 -4.13
C ASP A 218 11.95 -11.93 -3.68
N THR A 219 12.44 -11.54 -2.50
CA THR A 219 12.17 -10.23 -1.89
C THR A 219 13.01 -9.07 -2.46
N HIS A 220 13.79 -9.32 -3.53
CA HIS A 220 14.59 -8.32 -4.25
C HIS A 220 14.47 -8.44 -5.79
N LEU A 221 13.31 -8.92 -6.28
CA LEU A 221 13.03 -9.06 -7.71
C LEU A 221 11.76 -8.29 -8.07
N GLY A 222 11.88 -7.18 -8.81
CA GLY A 222 10.71 -6.48 -9.34
C GLY A 222 11.00 -5.37 -10.34
N GLY A 223 9.99 -4.53 -10.57
CA GLY A 223 10.04 -3.43 -11.54
C GLY A 223 11.20 -2.44 -11.38
N ASP A 224 11.66 -2.17 -10.16
CA ASP A 224 12.83 -1.32 -9.86
C ASP A 224 14.11 -1.89 -10.49
N ASP A 225 14.26 -3.21 -10.49
CA ASP A 225 15.45 -3.89 -11.01
C ASP A 225 15.45 -3.88 -12.55
N PHE A 226 14.26 -3.85 -13.17
CA PHE A 226 14.08 -3.65 -14.60
C PHE A 226 14.39 -2.21 -15.03
N ASP A 227 13.90 -1.23 -14.27
CA ASP A 227 14.21 0.19 -14.50
C ASP A 227 15.71 0.44 -14.45
N ARG A 228 16.38 -0.15 -13.47
CA ARG A 228 17.84 -0.07 -13.33
C ARG A 228 18.59 -0.61 -14.55
N ARG A 229 18.10 -1.66 -15.21
CA ARG A 229 18.72 -2.19 -16.45
C ARG A 229 18.57 -1.23 -17.62
N VAL A 230 17.42 -0.56 -17.74
CA VAL A 230 17.20 0.49 -18.74
C VAL A 230 18.06 1.72 -18.41
N MET A 231 18.14 2.15 -17.14
CA MET A 231 19.03 3.24 -16.70
C MET A 231 20.50 2.96 -17.02
N GLN A 232 21.00 1.76 -16.70
CA GLN A 232 22.39 1.38 -17.00
C GLN A 232 22.67 1.43 -18.50
N TRP A 233 21.78 0.87 -19.32
CA TRP A 233 21.87 0.96 -20.77
C TRP A 233 21.88 2.41 -21.28
N LEU A 234 21.04 3.29 -20.73
CA LEU A 234 21.02 4.72 -21.07
C LEU A 234 22.33 5.43 -20.69
N VAL A 235 22.90 5.14 -19.52
CA VAL A 235 24.20 5.69 -19.08
C VAL A 235 25.32 5.23 -20.01
N ASP A 236 25.39 3.94 -20.32
CA ASP A 236 26.44 3.37 -21.17
C ASP A 236 26.36 3.89 -22.61
N GLU A 237 25.16 3.96 -23.18
CA GLU A 237 24.94 4.50 -24.52
C GLU A 237 25.19 6.02 -24.59
N PHE A 238 24.82 6.80 -23.57
CA PHE A 238 25.13 8.24 -23.54
C PHE A 238 26.64 8.50 -23.38
N LYS A 239 27.32 7.69 -22.55
CA LYS A 239 28.77 7.76 -22.35
C LYS A 239 29.56 7.37 -23.59
N LYS A 240 29.06 6.40 -24.36
CA LYS A 240 29.59 6.01 -25.67
C LYS A 240 29.45 7.12 -26.71
N ASP A 241 28.32 7.83 -26.75
CA ASP A 241 28.06 8.89 -27.73
C ASP A 241 28.74 10.23 -27.38
N SER A 242 28.83 10.57 -26.09
CA SER A 242 29.28 11.89 -25.61
C SER A 242 30.60 11.91 -24.85
N GLY A 243 31.09 10.75 -24.40
CA GLY A 243 32.20 10.62 -23.46
C GLY A 243 31.85 10.93 -21.99
N ILE A 244 30.63 11.41 -21.70
CA ILE A 244 30.22 11.88 -20.37
C ILE A 244 29.52 10.76 -19.60
N ASP A 245 29.92 10.57 -18.34
CA ASP A 245 29.39 9.53 -17.46
C ASP A 245 28.29 10.08 -16.54
N LEU A 246 27.03 9.90 -16.94
CA LEU A 246 25.87 10.38 -16.18
C LEU A 246 25.69 9.69 -14.81
N SER A 247 26.37 8.57 -14.53
CA SER A 247 26.29 7.91 -13.22
C SER A 247 26.81 8.76 -12.05
N LYS A 248 27.51 9.85 -12.35
CA LYS A 248 28.09 10.78 -11.37
C LYS A 248 27.22 12.01 -11.10
N ASP A 249 26.15 12.20 -11.88
CA ASP A 249 25.24 13.34 -11.78
C ASP A 249 23.92 12.86 -11.16
N ARG A 250 23.68 13.26 -9.91
CA ARG A 250 22.48 12.86 -9.14
C ARG A 250 21.18 13.34 -9.79
N MET A 251 21.17 14.53 -10.39
CA MET A 251 19.99 15.08 -11.05
C MET A 251 19.72 14.36 -12.38
N ALA A 252 20.78 14.07 -13.15
CA ALA A 252 20.65 13.29 -14.37
C ALA A 252 20.16 11.87 -14.08
N LEU A 253 20.72 11.18 -13.07
CA LEU A 253 20.27 9.84 -12.64
C LEU A 253 18.78 9.80 -12.30
N GLN A 254 18.27 10.81 -11.58
CA GLN A 254 16.85 10.83 -11.20
C GLN A 254 15.93 11.00 -12.43
N ARG A 255 16.34 11.83 -13.40
CA ARG A 255 15.63 11.99 -14.68
C ARG A 255 15.71 10.74 -15.55
N LEU A 256 16.84 10.03 -15.52
CA LEU A 256 17.01 8.74 -16.17
C LEU A 256 16.10 7.66 -15.56
N LYS A 257 15.93 7.62 -14.22
CA LYS A 257 15.02 6.67 -13.56
C LYS A 257 13.58 6.85 -14.02
N GLU A 258 13.07 8.08 -14.01
CA GLU A 258 11.68 8.36 -14.44
C GLU A 258 11.47 8.04 -15.93
N ALA A 259 12.43 8.41 -16.79
CA ALA A 259 12.35 8.09 -18.21
C ALA A 259 12.47 6.59 -18.51
N ALA A 260 13.26 5.86 -17.72
CA ALA A 260 13.37 4.39 -17.78
C ALA A 260 12.06 3.70 -17.35
N GLU A 261 11.48 4.10 -16.22
CA GLU A 261 10.18 3.61 -15.74
C GLU A 261 9.09 3.83 -16.79
N LYS A 262 9.02 5.06 -17.33
CA LYS A 262 8.06 5.41 -18.38
C LYS A 262 8.23 4.56 -19.64
N ALA A 263 9.46 4.43 -20.15
CA ALA A 263 9.74 3.61 -21.34
C ALA A 263 9.42 2.12 -21.13
N LYS A 264 9.74 1.55 -19.95
CA LYS A 264 9.34 0.18 -19.56
C LYS A 264 7.82 0.00 -19.65
N ILE A 265 7.05 0.94 -19.09
CA ILE A 265 5.59 0.88 -19.07
C ILE A 265 5.02 1.02 -20.49
N GLU A 266 5.51 1.98 -21.29
CA GLU A 266 5.10 2.15 -22.69
C GLU A 266 5.35 0.89 -23.52
N LEU A 267 6.52 0.27 -23.38
CA LEU A 267 6.92 -0.95 -24.09
C LEU A 267 6.04 -2.18 -23.77
N SER A 268 5.23 -2.14 -22.71
CA SER A 268 4.23 -3.18 -22.47
C SER A 268 3.11 -3.15 -23.52
N ASN A 269 2.86 -1.98 -24.14
CA ASN A 269 1.82 -1.77 -25.16
C ASN A 269 2.42 -1.58 -26.57
N VAL A 270 3.48 -0.78 -26.71
CA VAL A 270 4.14 -0.51 -28.01
C VAL A 270 5.41 -1.34 -28.21
N GLN A 271 5.87 -1.46 -29.47
CA GLN A 271 7.09 -2.21 -29.82
C GLN A 271 8.38 -1.41 -29.63
N GLN A 272 8.28 -0.09 -29.50
CA GLN A 272 9.40 0.86 -29.45
C GLN A 272 8.97 2.11 -28.69
N ALA A 273 9.82 2.61 -27.80
CA ALA A 273 9.60 3.81 -27.00
C ALA A 273 10.76 4.79 -27.19
N GLU A 274 10.44 6.08 -27.29
CA GLU A 274 11.41 7.16 -27.51
C GLU A 274 11.75 7.89 -26.20
N ILE A 275 13.03 7.86 -25.83
CA ILE A 275 13.55 8.46 -24.61
C ILE A 275 14.28 9.76 -24.98
N ASN A 276 13.62 10.89 -24.73
CA ASN A 276 14.13 12.23 -25.04
C ASN A 276 14.25 13.07 -23.77
N LEU A 277 15.48 13.25 -23.29
CA LEU A 277 15.82 14.08 -22.13
C LEU A 277 16.69 15.27 -22.60
N PRO A 278 16.07 16.42 -22.91
CA PRO A 278 16.82 17.61 -23.28
C PRO A 278 17.54 18.21 -22.06
N PHE A 279 18.70 18.83 -22.27
CA PHE A 279 19.50 19.44 -21.19
C PHE A 279 19.77 18.45 -20.04
N ILE A 280 20.18 17.21 -20.37
CA ILE A 280 20.41 16.16 -19.35
C ILE A 280 21.68 16.42 -18.53
N THR A 281 22.68 17.06 -19.15
CA THR A 281 23.91 17.55 -18.52
C THR A 281 24.55 18.62 -19.42
N ALA A 282 25.73 19.13 -19.10
CA ALA A 282 26.49 20.08 -19.93
C ALA A 282 28.01 19.83 -19.87
N ASP A 283 28.72 20.23 -20.93
CA ASP A 283 30.18 20.26 -20.96
C ASP A 283 30.70 21.62 -21.47
N ALA A 284 32.01 21.73 -21.73
CA ALA A 284 32.64 22.94 -22.24
C ALA A 284 32.16 23.38 -23.65
N SER A 285 31.49 22.50 -24.40
CA SER A 285 30.85 22.83 -25.69
C SER A 285 29.38 23.24 -25.56
N GLY A 286 28.80 23.13 -24.35
CA GLY A 286 27.42 23.54 -24.04
C GLY A 286 26.56 22.38 -23.52
N PRO A 287 25.23 22.59 -23.47
CA PRO A 287 24.30 21.58 -22.98
C PRO A 287 24.23 20.34 -23.87
N LYS A 288 23.95 19.19 -23.26
CA LYS A 288 23.74 17.91 -23.94
C LYS A 288 22.31 17.43 -23.78
N HIS A 289 21.87 16.61 -24.73
CA HIS A 289 20.55 16.01 -24.77
C HIS A 289 20.73 14.50 -24.93
N LEU A 290 19.94 13.70 -24.22
CA LEU A 290 19.86 12.27 -24.49
C LEU A 290 18.65 12.03 -25.39
N GLN A 291 18.88 11.41 -26.54
CA GLN A 291 17.84 10.93 -27.44
C GLN A 291 18.18 9.48 -27.82
N LYS A 292 17.40 8.53 -27.29
CA LYS A 292 17.59 7.09 -27.52
C LYS A 292 16.26 6.41 -27.72
N SER A 293 16.22 5.49 -28.66
CA SER A 293 15.06 4.65 -28.92
C SER A 293 15.28 3.25 -28.35
N LEU A 294 14.35 2.77 -27.54
CA LEU A 294 14.40 1.43 -26.94
C LEU A 294 13.30 0.56 -27.56
N THR A 295 13.67 -0.58 -28.15
CA THR A 295 12.70 -1.56 -28.64
C THR A 295 12.33 -2.57 -27.56
N ARG A 296 11.13 -3.15 -27.63
CA ARG A 296 10.65 -4.18 -26.70
C ARG A 296 11.62 -5.35 -26.62
N ALA A 297 12.09 -5.86 -27.77
CA ALA A 297 13.07 -6.96 -27.82
C ALA A 297 14.41 -6.60 -27.14
N ASN A 298 14.86 -5.34 -27.23
CA ASN A 298 16.05 -4.90 -26.50
C ASN A 298 15.80 -4.79 -25.00
N PHE A 299 14.63 -4.27 -24.58
CA PHE A 299 14.23 -4.23 -23.18
C PHE A 299 14.14 -5.64 -22.57
N GLU A 300 13.47 -6.58 -23.24
CA GLU A 300 13.33 -7.98 -22.80
C GLU A 300 14.72 -8.64 -22.63
N ARG A 301 15.64 -8.41 -23.57
CA ARG A 301 17.05 -8.86 -23.46
C ARG A 301 17.81 -8.19 -22.30
N LEU A 302 17.52 -6.94 -21.96
CA LEU A 302 18.15 -6.24 -20.84
C LEU A 302 17.72 -6.79 -19.47
N ILE A 303 16.57 -7.47 -19.37
CA ILE A 303 16.02 -8.02 -18.11
C ILE A 303 15.93 -9.55 -18.07
N GLU A 304 16.41 -10.24 -19.10
CA GLU A 304 16.26 -11.69 -19.30
C GLU A 304 16.67 -12.53 -18.08
N ASP A 305 17.82 -12.24 -17.45
CA ASP A 305 18.27 -13.00 -16.27
C ASP A 305 17.37 -12.83 -15.04
N TYR A 306 16.63 -11.73 -14.94
CA TYR A 306 15.62 -11.54 -13.89
C TYR A 306 14.31 -12.28 -14.21
N LEU A 307 13.95 -12.35 -15.49
CA LEU A 307 12.81 -13.14 -15.96
C LEU A 307 13.05 -14.66 -15.87
N GLU A 308 14.30 -15.12 -16.03
CA GLU A 308 14.65 -16.52 -15.77
C GLU A 308 14.65 -16.84 -14.27
N LYS A 309 15.06 -15.90 -13.40
CA LYS A 309 15.04 -16.08 -11.94
C LYS A 309 13.64 -16.31 -11.37
N SER A 310 12.58 -15.74 -11.96
CA SER A 310 11.21 -15.97 -11.47
C SER A 310 10.68 -17.39 -11.75
N LYS A 311 11.27 -18.13 -12.70
CA LYS A 311 10.83 -19.49 -13.06
C LYS A 311 11.11 -20.52 -11.96
N ASP A 312 12.21 -20.38 -11.25
CA ASP A 312 12.65 -21.37 -10.26
C ASP A 312 11.79 -21.38 -8.98
N PRO A 313 11.36 -20.25 -8.41
CA PRO A 313 10.34 -20.23 -7.36
C PRO A 313 9.03 -20.90 -7.80
N CYS A 314 8.57 -20.73 -9.05
CA CYS A 314 7.35 -21.39 -9.54
C CYS A 314 7.48 -22.92 -9.54
N ARG A 315 8.62 -23.44 -10.03
CA ARG A 315 8.93 -24.88 -10.01
C ARG A 315 9.03 -25.43 -8.58
N LYS A 316 9.59 -24.65 -7.65
CA LYS A 316 9.68 -25.01 -6.23
C LYS A 316 8.30 -25.05 -5.59
N ALA A 317 7.47 -24.04 -5.78
CA ALA A 317 6.11 -23.99 -5.23
C ALA A 317 5.27 -25.20 -5.69
N LEU A 318 5.23 -25.49 -7.00
CA LEU A 318 4.57 -26.69 -7.54
C LEU A 318 5.07 -27.99 -6.88
N LYS A 319 6.39 -28.16 -6.78
CA LYS A 319 7.00 -29.32 -6.12
C LYS A 319 6.67 -29.41 -4.63
N ASP A 320 6.68 -28.29 -3.93
CA ASP A 320 6.46 -28.21 -2.49
C ASP A 320 4.98 -28.43 -2.13
N ALA A 321 4.05 -28.02 -2.99
CA ALA A 321 2.63 -28.37 -2.90
C ALA A 321 2.34 -29.84 -3.28
N GLY A 322 3.27 -30.52 -3.97
CA GLY A 322 3.05 -31.86 -4.52
C GLY A 322 2.12 -31.89 -5.75
N ILE A 323 1.98 -30.75 -6.44
CA ILE A 323 1.01 -30.52 -7.50
C ILE A 323 1.70 -30.43 -8.87
N THR A 324 1.15 -31.10 -9.87
CA THR A 324 1.64 -31.04 -11.26
C THR A 324 1.02 -29.86 -12.03
N ILE A 325 1.67 -29.41 -13.11
CA ILE A 325 1.21 -28.28 -13.92
C ILE A 325 -0.23 -28.48 -14.45
N ASP A 326 -0.57 -29.70 -14.86
CA ASP A 326 -1.88 -30.04 -15.43
C ASP A 326 -3.03 -29.88 -14.42
N GLN A 327 -2.73 -29.98 -13.11
CA GLN A 327 -3.68 -29.80 -12.01
C GLN A 327 -3.95 -28.33 -11.66
N ILE A 328 -3.17 -27.37 -12.17
CA ILE A 328 -3.45 -25.93 -11.96
C ILE A 328 -4.59 -25.52 -12.89
N ASP A 329 -5.78 -25.20 -12.36
CA ASP A 329 -6.94 -24.79 -13.16
C ASP A 329 -6.74 -23.42 -13.81
N GLU A 330 -6.34 -22.42 -13.02
CA GLU A 330 -6.13 -21.04 -13.45
C GLU A 330 -4.86 -20.42 -12.86
N VAL A 331 -4.21 -19.55 -13.64
CA VAL A 331 -3.05 -18.76 -13.19
C VAL A 331 -3.46 -17.30 -13.10
N ILE A 332 -3.28 -16.68 -11.94
CA ILE A 332 -3.66 -15.30 -11.65
C ILE A 332 -2.42 -14.42 -11.69
N LEU A 333 -2.47 -13.31 -12.41
CA LEU A 333 -1.39 -12.32 -12.46
C LEU A 333 -1.69 -11.14 -11.54
N VAL A 334 -0.72 -10.78 -10.71
CA VAL A 334 -0.79 -9.68 -9.72
C VAL A 334 0.47 -8.83 -9.83
N GLY A 335 0.35 -7.54 -9.52
CA GLY A 335 1.46 -6.59 -9.59
C GLY A 335 1.70 -6.08 -11.02
N GLY A 336 1.91 -4.76 -11.13
CA GLY A 336 1.99 -4.06 -12.43
C GLY A 336 3.09 -4.55 -13.37
N SER A 337 4.16 -5.21 -12.89
CA SER A 337 5.21 -5.74 -13.77
C SER A 337 4.75 -6.99 -14.56
N THR A 338 3.65 -7.63 -14.18
CA THR A 338 3.02 -8.71 -14.98
C THR A 338 2.36 -8.19 -16.27
N ARG A 339 2.23 -6.87 -16.43
CA ARG A 339 1.80 -6.23 -17.69
C ARG A 339 2.84 -6.35 -18.81
N ILE A 340 4.09 -6.69 -18.50
CA ILE A 340 5.16 -6.92 -19.49
C ILE A 340 4.82 -8.19 -20.31
N PRO A 341 4.71 -8.09 -21.66
CA PRO A 341 4.33 -9.22 -22.52
C PRO A 341 5.20 -10.48 -22.34
N LYS A 342 6.52 -10.30 -22.13
CA LYS A 342 7.44 -11.42 -21.89
C LYS A 342 7.16 -12.17 -20.58
N VAL A 343 6.67 -11.49 -19.54
CA VAL A 343 6.26 -12.14 -18.29
C VAL A 343 5.04 -13.03 -18.55
N GLN A 344 4.04 -12.53 -19.28
CA GLN A 344 2.85 -13.30 -19.65
C GLN A 344 3.20 -14.52 -20.52
N GLN A 345 4.13 -14.35 -21.48
CA GLN A 345 4.67 -15.46 -22.27
C GLN A 345 5.33 -16.52 -21.37
N ILE A 346 6.21 -16.10 -20.44
CA ILE A 346 6.90 -17.02 -19.53
C ILE A 346 5.92 -17.77 -18.63
N VAL A 347 4.92 -17.09 -18.08
CA VAL A 347 3.88 -17.73 -17.27
C VAL A 347 3.09 -18.76 -18.10
N LYS A 348 2.70 -18.41 -19.34
CA LYS A 348 2.05 -19.35 -20.26
C LYS A 348 2.94 -20.55 -20.61
N GLU A 349 4.23 -20.35 -20.81
CA GLU A 349 5.21 -21.42 -21.08
C GLU A 349 5.44 -22.33 -19.85
N LEU A 350 5.41 -21.76 -18.64
CA LEU A 350 5.59 -22.50 -17.38
C LEU A 350 4.37 -23.36 -17.01
N PHE A 351 3.17 -22.79 -17.15
CA PHE A 351 1.92 -23.41 -16.67
C PHE A 351 1.06 -24.01 -17.79
N GLY A 352 1.46 -23.89 -19.05
CA GLY A 352 0.74 -24.44 -20.21
C GLY A 352 -0.62 -23.81 -20.51
N LYS A 353 -1.01 -22.76 -19.78
CA LYS A 353 -2.35 -22.14 -19.81
C LYS A 353 -2.25 -20.61 -19.96
N GLU A 354 -3.26 -20.00 -20.58
CA GLU A 354 -3.38 -18.54 -20.61
C GLU A 354 -3.69 -18.00 -19.20
N PRO A 355 -3.00 -16.96 -18.72
CA PRO A 355 -3.31 -16.38 -17.43
C PRO A 355 -4.70 -15.72 -17.41
N SER A 356 -5.39 -15.85 -16.27
CA SER A 356 -6.73 -15.34 -16.04
C SER A 356 -6.75 -13.81 -16.03
N LYS A 357 -7.78 -13.23 -16.65
CA LYS A 357 -8.07 -11.79 -16.64
C LYS A 357 -9.14 -11.42 -15.60
N GLY A 358 -9.41 -12.33 -14.65
CA GLY A 358 -10.51 -12.22 -13.69
C GLY A 358 -10.27 -11.28 -12.50
N VAL A 359 -9.12 -10.60 -12.43
CA VAL A 359 -8.79 -9.58 -11.41
C VAL A 359 -7.98 -8.45 -12.04
N ASN A 360 -8.00 -7.26 -11.44
CA ASN A 360 -7.12 -6.15 -11.79
C ASN A 360 -5.79 -6.29 -11.02
N PRO A 361 -4.62 -6.45 -11.70
CA PRO A 361 -3.35 -6.73 -11.03
C PRO A 361 -2.84 -5.61 -10.12
N ASP A 362 -3.36 -4.39 -10.27
CA ASP A 362 -2.97 -3.22 -9.44
C ASP A 362 -3.92 -2.97 -8.26
N GLU A 363 -5.01 -3.74 -8.13
CA GLU A 363 -6.08 -3.53 -7.13
C GLU A 363 -6.45 -4.79 -6.33
N ALA A 364 -6.22 -5.99 -6.88
CA ALA A 364 -6.65 -7.28 -6.31
C ALA A 364 -6.18 -7.50 -4.86
N VAL A 365 -4.97 -7.04 -4.53
CA VAL A 365 -4.37 -7.17 -3.19
C VAL A 365 -5.13 -6.33 -2.16
N ALA A 366 -5.47 -5.08 -2.47
CA ALA A 366 -6.25 -4.21 -1.58
C ALA A 366 -7.69 -4.72 -1.43
N VAL A 367 -8.32 -5.15 -2.53
CA VAL A 367 -9.65 -5.79 -2.54
C VAL A 367 -9.66 -7.00 -1.61
N GLY A 368 -8.66 -7.87 -1.69
CA GLY A 368 -8.50 -9.03 -0.81
C GLY A 368 -8.33 -8.68 0.66
N ALA A 369 -7.54 -7.63 0.95
CA ALA A 369 -7.37 -7.12 2.31
C ALA A 369 -8.69 -6.56 2.87
N ALA A 370 -9.52 -5.93 2.04
CA ALA A 370 -10.85 -5.44 2.45
C ALA A 370 -11.82 -6.61 2.72
N ILE A 371 -11.85 -7.64 1.88
CA ILE A 371 -12.62 -8.87 2.12
C ILE A 371 -12.18 -9.50 3.45
N GLN A 372 -10.87 -9.60 3.72
CA GLN A 372 -10.36 -10.08 5.00
C GLN A 372 -10.79 -9.19 6.18
N GLY A 373 -10.90 -7.87 5.98
CA GLY A 373 -11.49 -6.94 6.94
C GLY A 373 -12.96 -7.28 7.22
N GLY A 374 -13.76 -7.51 6.18
CA GLY A 374 -15.16 -7.93 6.29
C GLY A 374 -15.36 -9.28 7.00
N ILE A 375 -14.44 -10.24 6.80
CA ILE A 375 -14.45 -11.52 7.54
C ILE A 375 -14.22 -11.29 9.04
N LEU A 376 -13.31 -10.37 9.39
CA LEU A 376 -13.00 -10.04 10.80
C LEU A 376 -14.08 -9.18 11.46
N GLY A 377 -14.78 -8.34 10.69
CA GLY A 377 -15.95 -7.57 11.13
C GLY A 377 -17.24 -8.40 11.25
N GLY A 378 -17.30 -9.56 10.58
CA GLY A 378 -18.49 -10.43 10.52
C GLY A 378 -19.47 -10.10 9.38
N ASP A 379 -19.13 -9.14 8.52
CA ASP A 379 -19.87 -8.77 7.31
C ASP A 379 -19.79 -9.87 6.24
N VAL A 380 -18.64 -10.55 6.15
CA VAL A 380 -18.41 -11.69 5.27
C VAL A 380 -18.45 -12.97 6.10
N LYS A 381 -19.31 -13.91 5.70
CA LYS A 381 -19.51 -15.21 6.34
C LYS A 381 -19.04 -16.34 5.44
N ASP A 382 -18.88 -17.52 6.03
CA ASP A 382 -18.60 -18.78 5.32
C ASP A 382 -17.33 -18.75 4.45
N VAL A 383 -16.34 -17.92 4.84
CA VAL A 383 -14.99 -17.90 4.25
C VAL A 383 -13.95 -18.25 5.31
N LEU A 384 -13.13 -19.28 5.04
CA LEU A 384 -12.04 -19.73 5.89
C LEU A 384 -10.70 -19.61 5.16
N LEU A 385 -9.77 -18.86 5.74
CA LEU A 385 -8.43 -18.66 5.19
C LEU A 385 -7.40 -19.51 5.94
N LEU A 386 -6.70 -20.40 5.24
CA LEU A 386 -5.62 -21.23 5.76
C LEU A 386 -4.32 -20.86 5.04
N ASP A 387 -3.51 -20.01 5.68
CA ASP A 387 -2.21 -19.57 5.15
C ASP A 387 -1.06 -20.44 5.70
N VAL A 388 0.18 -20.24 5.26
CA VAL A 388 1.35 -21.03 5.66
C VAL A 388 2.56 -20.18 6.09
N THR A 389 3.48 -20.76 6.86
CA THR A 389 4.81 -20.15 7.07
C THR A 389 5.72 -20.36 5.84
N PRO A 390 6.34 -19.30 5.27
CA PRO A 390 7.15 -19.41 4.04
C PRO A 390 8.52 -20.07 4.24
N LEU A 391 8.99 -20.17 5.48
CA LEU A 391 10.34 -20.61 5.84
C LEU A 391 10.31 -21.54 7.06
N SER A 392 11.19 -22.55 7.06
CA SER A 392 11.32 -23.46 8.20
C SER A 392 11.87 -22.72 9.43
N LEU A 393 11.38 -23.11 10.59
CA LEU A 393 11.73 -22.58 11.91
C LEU A 393 12.31 -23.70 12.77
N GLY A 394 13.32 -23.37 13.55
CA GLY A 394 14.05 -24.36 14.34
C GLY A 394 15.09 -23.75 15.26
N ILE A 395 15.94 -24.60 15.82
CA ILE A 395 17.00 -24.19 16.75
C ILE A 395 18.38 -24.71 16.33
N GLU A 396 19.43 -24.04 16.81
CA GLU A 396 20.79 -24.58 16.76
C GLU A 396 20.93 -25.73 17.78
N THR A 397 21.47 -26.85 17.32
CA THR A 397 21.82 -28.00 18.17
C THR A 397 23.33 -28.28 18.12
N LEU A 398 23.79 -29.24 18.95
CA LEU A 398 25.21 -29.58 19.09
C LEU A 398 25.88 -29.82 17.73
N GLY A 399 27.01 -29.15 17.51
CA GLY A 399 27.72 -29.17 16.23
C GLY A 399 27.36 -28.01 15.28
N GLY A 400 26.50 -27.08 15.71
CA GLY A 400 26.10 -25.92 14.90
C GLY A 400 25.08 -26.26 13.80
N VAL A 401 24.33 -27.35 14.00
CA VAL A 401 23.34 -27.87 13.05
C VAL A 401 22.00 -27.17 13.28
N PHE A 402 21.29 -26.84 12.21
CA PHE A 402 19.93 -26.31 12.28
C PHE A 402 18.91 -27.45 12.33
N THR A 403 18.28 -27.64 13.49
CA THR A 403 17.23 -28.63 13.67
C THR A 403 15.87 -27.96 13.49
N ARG A 404 15.19 -28.27 12.37
CA ARG A 404 13.86 -27.78 12.02
C ARG A 404 12.80 -28.41 12.94
N LEU A 405 11.92 -27.59 13.52
CA LEU A 405 10.74 -28.03 14.30
C LEU A 405 9.44 -27.81 13.51
N ILE A 406 9.37 -26.72 12.75
CA ILE A 406 8.28 -26.41 11.82
C ILE A 406 8.91 -26.24 10.45
N THR A 407 8.46 -27.02 9.47
CA THR A 407 8.92 -26.89 8.08
C THR A 407 8.18 -25.76 7.37
N ARG A 408 8.83 -25.14 6.36
CA ARG A 408 8.13 -24.25 5.42
C ARG A 408 6.89 -24.93 4.81
N ASN A 409 5.92 -24.11 4.42
CA ASN A 409 4.59 -24.50 3.97
C ASN A 409 3.74 -25.25 5.02
N THR A 410 4.10 -25.21 6.31
CA THR A 410 3.18 -25.65 7.38
C THR A 410 2.07 -24.61 7.55
N THR A 411 0.81 -25.05 7.55
CA THR A 411 -0.38 -24.23 7.78
C THR A 411 -0.29 -23.47 9.11
N ILE A 412 -0.73 -22.21 9.15
CA ILE A 412 -0.76 -21.36 10.33
C ILE A 412 -2.20 -20.89 10.65
N PRO A 413 -2.58 -20.70 11.93
CA PRO A 413 -1.74 -20.85 13.13
C PRO A 413 -1.40 -22.32 13.44
N CYS A 414 -0.22 -22.56 14.00
CA CYS A 414 0.18 -23.91 14.42
C CYS A 414 1.12 -23.91 15.63
N ARG A 415 1.17 -25.05 16.33
CA ARG A 415 2.05 -25.28 17.47
C ARG A 415 2.77 -26.61 17.34
N LYS A 416 4.08 -26.63 17.60
CA LYS A 416 4.93 -27.82 17.65
C LYS A 416 5.87 -27.76 18.85
N SER A 417 6.03 -28.89 19.53
CA SER A 417 6.93 -29.04 20.68
C SER A 417 7.86 -30.22 20.45
N GLN A 418 9.12 -30.07 20.83
CA GLN A 418 10.13 -31.14 20.75
C GLN A 418 11.03 -31.09 21.98
N ILE A 419 11.36 -32.27 22.51
CA ILE A 419 12.25 -32.42 23.68
C ILE A 419 13.70 -32.47 23.22
N PHE A 420 14.52 -31.59 23.80
CA PHE A 420 15.97 -31.55 23.72
C PHE A 420 16.59 -31.83 25.09
N SER A 421 17.92 -31.86 25.17
CA SER A 421 18.64 -32.10 26.42
C SER A 421 19.98 -31.35 26.46
N THR A 422 20.65 -31.39 27.62
CA THR A 422 21.95 -30.75 27.83
C THR A 422 23.06 -31.41 27.01
N ALA A 423 23.98 -30.58 26.52
CA ALA A 423 25.15 -30.99 25.74
C ALA A 423 26.35 -31.37 26.62
N ALA A 424 26.38 -30.92 27.88
CA ALA A 424 27.45 -31.15 28.83
C ALA A 424 26.93 -31.64 30.20
N ASP A 425 27.79 -32.34 30.94
CA ASP A 425 27.50 -32.80 32.30
C ASP A 425 27.41 -31.60 33.27
N SER A 426 26.45 -31.64 34.19
CA SER A 426 26.19 -30.56 35.17
C SER A 426 25.93 -29.18 34.52
N GLN A 427 25.38 -29.15 33.30
CA GLN A 427 25.00 -27.93 32.61
C GLN A 427 23.73 -27.31 33.25
N ASN A 428 23.92 -26.27 34.06
CA ASN A 428 22.83 -25.55 34.74
C ASN A 428 22.03 -24.58 33.86
N THR A 429 22.49 -24.28 32.65
CA THR A 429 21.88 -23.30 31.73
C THR A 429 21.89 -23.84 30.31
N VAL A 430 20.75 -23.82 29.62
CA VAL A 430 20.64 -24.20 28.20
C VAL A 430 20.29 -22.97 27.36
N SER A 431 21.18 -22.62 26.44
CA SER A 431 20.95 -21.53 25.49
C SER A 431 20.16 -22.02 24.28
N ILE A 432 19.02 -21.38 24.01
CA ILE A 432 18.15 -21.67 22.89
C ILE A 432 18.37 -20.57 21.83
N HIS A 433 19.04 -20.94 20.74
CA HIS A 433 19.22 -20.09 19.58
C HIS A 433 18.18 -20.44 18.52
N VAL A 434 17.25 -19.52 18.26
CA VAL A 434 16.12 -19.66 17.35
C VAL A 434 16.50 -19.10 15.97
N LEU A 435 16.25 -19.87 14.91
CA LEU A 435 16.58 -19.51 13.54
C LEU A 435 15.45 -19.79 12.55
N GLN A 436 15.51 -19.09 11.42
CA GLN A 436 14.63 -19.27 10.26
C GLN A 436 15.46 -19.44 8.98
N GLY A 437 15.12 -20.43 8.16
CA GLY A 437 15.77 -20.68 6.88
C GLY A 437 15.77 -22.16 6.46
N GLU A 438 16.48 -22.46 5.37
CA GLU A 438 16.47 -23.78 4.72
C GLU A 438 17.85 -24.46 4.66
N ARG A 439 18.88 -23.90 5.31
CA ARG A 439 20.26 -24.42 5.29
C ARG A 439 20.49 -25.39 6.44
N GLU A 440 21.33 -26.40 6.27
CA GLU A 440 21.58 -27.39 7.33
C GLU A 440 22.44 -26.86 8.50
N MET A 441 23.26 -25.83 8.27
CA MET A 441 24.11 -25.23 9.31
C MET A 441 23.44 -23.98 9.88
N ALA A 442 23.39 -23.86 11.20
CA ALA A 442 22.75 -22.74 11.90
C ALA A 442 23.32 -21.38 11.47
N ASN A 443 24.65 -21.27 11.32
CA ASN A 443 25.32 -20.04 10.89
C ASN A 443 25.03 -19.60 9.43
N GLN A 444 24.27 -20.39 8.66
CA GLN A 444 23.82 -20.04 7.30
C GLN A 444 22.34 -19.63 7.25
N ASN A 445 21.63 -19.65 8.38
CA ASN A 445 20.23 -19.24 8.50
C ASN A 445 20.10 -17.92 9.25
N ARG A 446 18.93 -17.27 9.18
CA ARG A 446 18.67 -16.02 9.89
C ARG A 446 18.40 -16.29 11.36
N THR A 447 19.26 -15.80 12.25
CA THR A 447 19.00 -15.72 13.69
C THR A 447 17.77 -14.85 13.94
N LEU A 448 16.75 -15.42 14.57
CA LEU A 448 15.58 -14.69 15.06
C LEU A 448 15.78 -14.19 16.50
N GLY A 449 16.34 -15.03 17.37
CA GLY A 449 16.56 -14.69 18.77
C GLY A 449 17.44 -15.69 19.52
N ARG A 450 17.90 -15.32 20.71
CA ARG A 450 18.63 -16.18 21.65
C ARG A 450 18.13 -15.91 23.06
N PHE A 451 17.91 -16.95 23.83
CA PHE A 451 17.53 -16.85 25.25
C PHE A 451 18.02 -18.06 26.03
N ASP A 452 18.27 -17.87 27.32
CA ASP A 452 18.85 -18.88 28.19
C ASP A 452 17.81 -19.41 29.19
N LEU A 453 17.69 -20.73 29.29
CA LEU A 453 16.89 -21.41 30.31
C LEU A 453 17.79 -21.76 31.49
N ASP A 454 17.67 -20.97 32.57
CA ASP A 454 18.54 -21.04 33.75
C ASP A 454 18.04 -21.94 34.88
N GLY A 455 19.01 -22.47 35.63
CA GLY A 455 18.80 -23.18 36.89
C GLY A 455 18.23 -24.58 36.68
N ILE A 456 18.68 -25.26 35.63
CA ILE A 456 18.56 -26.70 35.43
C ILE A 456 19.38 -27.40 36.53
N PRO A 457 18.87 -28.47 37.17
CA PRO A 457 19.64 -29.19 38.19
C PRO A 457 20.87 -29.90 37.62
N PRO A 458 21.99 -29.99 38.37
CA PRO A 458 23.16 -30.75 37.94
C PRO A 458 22.82 -32.23 37.67
N ALA A 459 22.95 -32.64 36.41
CA ALA A 459 22.72 -34.00 35.95
C ALA A 459 23.70 -34.37 34.83
N PRO A 460 23.93 -35.66 34.53
CA PRO A 460 24.68 -36.07 33.34
C PRO A 460 24.05 -35.51 32.05
N ARG A 461 24.88 -35.27 31.03
CA ARG A 461 24.42 -34.83 29.71
C ARG A 461 23.36 -35.80 29.16
N GLY A 462 22.35 -35.28 28.46
CA GLY A 462 21.26 -36.10 27.93
C GLY A 462 20.17 -36.50 28.93
N VAL A 463 20.27 -36.11 30.21
CA VAL A 463 19.25 -36.43 31.24
C VAL A 463 18.17 -35.35 31.40
N PRO A 464 18.48 -34.03 31.51
CA PRO A 464 17.45 -32.99 31.60
C PRO A 464 16.57 -32.96 30.34
N GLN A 465 15.25 -32.81 30.50
CA GLN A 465 14.30 -32.82 29.38
C GLN A 465 13.79 -31.41 29.12
N ILE A 466 14.37 -30.74 28.13
CA ILE A 466 14.05 -29.37 27.75
C ILE A 466 13.08 -29.40 26.59
N GLU A 467 11.79 -29.26 26.87
CA GLU A 467 10.75 -29.11 25.85
C GLU A 467 10.83 -27.71 25.25
N VAL A 468 11.18 -27.61 23.97
CA VAL A 468 11.12 -26.37 23.20
C VAL A 468 9.84 -26.38 22.38
N THR A 469 9.00 -25.37 22.57
CA THR A 469 7.72 -25.16 21.88
C THR A 469 7.83 -23.96 20.96
N PHE A 470 7.43 -24.14 19.71
CA PHE A 470 7.17 -23.09 18.73
C PHE A 470 5.66 -22.99 18.55
N ASP A 471 5.15 -21.77 18.62
CA ASP A 471 3.75 -21.41 18.37
C ASP A 471 3.76 -20.26 17.35
N ILE A 472 3.03 -20.41 16.25
CA ILE A 472 2.93 -19.39 15.19
C ILE A 472 1.49 -18.92 15.15
N ASP A 473 1.28 -17.61 15.32
CA ASP A 473 -0.04 -17.01 15.28
C ASP A 473 -0.59 -16.91 13.84
N ALA A 474 -1.82 -16.43 13.69
CA ALA A 474 -2.40 -16.23 12.37
C ALA A 474 -1.58 -15.27 11.48
N ASN A 475 -0.96 -14.23 12.06
CA ASN A 475 -0.14 -13.23 11.35
C ASN A 475 1.21 -13.79 10.85
N GLY A 476 1.57 -15.01 11.26
CA GLY A 476 2.87 -15.62 11.00
C GLY A 476 3.96 -15.17 11.98
N ILE A 477 3.59 -14.61 13.14
CA ILE A 477 4.50 -14.16 14.19
C ILE A 477 4.85 -15.33 15.09
N VAL A 478 6.14 -15.50 15.41
CA VAL A 478 6.65 -16.65 16.14
C VAL A 478 6.76 -16.39 17.66
N HIS A 479 6.23 -17.31 18.45
CA HIS A 479 6.42 -17.40 19.89
C HIS A 479 7.22 -18.67 20.22
N VAL A 480 8.27 -18.55 21.04
CA VAL A 480 9.09 -19.70 21.43
C VAL A 480 9.22 -19.78 22.95
N SER A 481 8.89 -20.94 23.53
CA SER A 481 9.20 -21.22 24.93
C SER A 481 10.04 -22.47 25.08
N ALA A 482 10.85 -22.51 26.14
CA ALA A 482 11.64 -23.65 26.55
C ALA A 482 11.33 -23.95 28.02
N LYS A 483 10.96 -25.20 28.30
CA LYS A 483 10.55 -25.66 29.62
C LYS A 483 11.31 -26.91 30.01
N ASP A 484 11.97 -26.87 31.17
CA ASP A 484 12.49 -28.08 31.80
C ASP A 484 11.32 -28.87 32.40
N GLN A 485 11.08 -30.08 31.90
CA GLN A 485 10.03 -30.96 32.40
C GLN A 485 10.32 -31.46 33.82
N GLY A 486 11.58 -31.47 34.27
CA GLY A 486 11.97 -31.93 35.61
C GLY A 486 11.62 -30.93 36.71
N THR A 487 11.98 -29.66 36.54
CA THR A 487 11.68 -28.59 37.52
C THR A 487 10.40 -27.82 37.24
N GLY A 488 9.82 -27.96 36.04
CA GLY A 488 8.69 -27.16 35.57
C GLY A 488 9.04 -25.70 35.24
N LYS A 489 10.31 -25.29 35.37
CA LYS A 489 10.77 -23.95 34.99
C LYS A 489 10.62 -23.74 33.50
N GLU A 490 10.04 -22.61 33.14
CA GLU A 490 9.87 -22.15 31.77
C GLU A 490 10.59 -20.82 31.59
N GLN A 491 11.27 -20.66 30.45
CA GLN A 491 11.62 -19.37 29.89
C GLN A 491 10.95 -19.26 28.52
N LYS A 492 10.36 -18.09 28.26
CA LYS A 492 9.69 -17.82 27.00
C LYS A 492 10.20 -16.53 26.41
N ILE A 493 10.55 -16.58 25.13
CA ILE A 493 10.77 -15.41 24.31
C ILE A 493 9.56 -15.33 23.38
N ARG A 494 8.82 -14.23 23.45
CA ARG A 494 8.15 -13.81 22.24
C ARG A 494 9.27 -13.43 21.28
N ILE A 495 9.32 -14.02 20.09
CA ILE A 495 10.22 -13.51 19.05
C ILE A 495 9.58 -12.21 18.58
N GLU A 496 9.77 -11.16 19.39
CA GLU A 496 9.70 -9.79 18.94
C GLU A 496 10.98 -9.62 18.12
N ALA A 497 10.96 -10.14 16.89
CA ALA A 497 12.08 -9.94 15.99
C ALA A 497 12.27 -8.44 15.89
N SER A 498 13.43 -7.97 16.37
CA SER A 498 13.71 -6.55 16.53
C SER A 498 13.45 -5.86 15.21
N SER A 499 12.35 -5.12 15.11
CA SER A 499 12.05 -4.27 13.96
C SER A 499 13.04 -3.09 13.89
N GLY A 500 13.84 -2.92 14.94
CA GLY A 500 14.78 -1.83 15.17
C GLY A 500 14.18 -0.70 16.01
N LEU A 501 13.04 -0.99 16.66
CA LEU A 501 12.27 -0.11 17.53
C LEU A 501 11.82 -0.91 18.77
N ASN A 502 11.79 -0.26 19.93
CA ASN A 502 11.12 -0.79 21.12
C ASN A 502 9.76 -0.07 21.34
N ASP A 503 8.93 -0.55 22.27
CA ASP A 503 7.62 0.06 22.55
C ASP A 503 7.69 1.57 22.89
N ALA A 504 8.74 2.03 23.57
CA ALA A 504 8.90 3.45 23.88
C ALA A 504 9.30 4.29 22.66
N ASP A 505 10.07 3.73 21.73
CA ASP A 505 10.32 4.35 20.42
C ASP A 505 9.03 4.42 19.60
N ILE A 506 8.22 3.34 19.58
CA ILE A 506 6.95 3.29 18.88
C ILE A 506 5.97 4.31 19.47
N ASP A 507 5.79 4.35 20.80
CA ASP A 507 4.88 5.32 21.46
C ASP A 507 5.36 6.78 21.29
N LYS A 508 6.67 7.01 21.16
CA LYS A 508 7.22 8.30 20.77
C LYS A 508 6.88 8.63 19.32
N MET A 509 7.06 7.68 18.40
CA MET A 509 6.75 7.85 16.98
C MET A 509 5.25 8.05 16.72
N VAL A 510 4.37 7.38 17.47
CA VAL A 510 2.91 7.63 17.46
C VAL A 510 2.64 9.10 17.82
N LYS A 511 3.21 9.61 18.92
CA LYS A 511 3.02 11.02 19.33
C LYS A 511 3.60 12.02 18.33
N GLU A 512 4.76 11.72 17.73
CA GLU A 512 5.31 12.54 16.64
C GLU A 512 4.40 12.50 15.39
N ALA A 513 3.83 11.34 15.06
CA ALA A 513 2.93 11.17 13.93
C ALA A 513 1.56 11.84 14.14
N GLU A 514 1.05 11.88 15.38
CA GLU A 514 -0.13 12.65 15.80
C GLU A 514 0.13 14.16 15.72
N ALA A 515 1.26 14.64 16.25
CA ALA A 515 1.64 16.05 16.19
C ALA A 515 1.80 16.54 14.74
N HIS A 516 2.42 15.73 13.88
CA HIS A 516 2.51 16.05 12.45
C HIS A 516 1.15 15.94 11.73
N ALA A 517 0.21 15.11 12.18
CA ALA A 517 -1.14 15.09 11.62
C ALA A 517 -1.94 16.36 12.00
N GLU A 518 -1.68 16.95 13.17
CA GLU A 518 -2.21 18.26 13.54
C GLU A 518 -1.56 19.39 12.73
N GLU A 519 -0.25 19.32 12.49
CA GLU A 519 0.50 20.23 11.61
C GLU A 519 -0.05 20.19 10.17
N ASP A 520 -0.16 19.00 9.57
CA ASP A 520 -0.74 18.78 8.24
C ASP A 520 -2.19 19.29 8.15
N LYS A 521 -2.96 19.22 9.25
CA LYS A 521 -4.31 19.80 9.31
C LYS A 521 -4.26 21.33 9.30
N ARG A 522 -3.43 21.97 10.13
CA ARG A 522 -3.27 23.44 10.16
C ARG A 522 -2.81 23.98 8.79
N GLU A 523 -1.92 23.26 8.13
CA GLU A 523 -1.44 23.56 6.78
C GLU A 523 -2.56 23.46 5.73
N ARG A 524 -3.42 22.43 5.82
CA ARG A 524 -4.62 22.30 4.99
C ARG A 524 -5.62 23.42 5.24
N ASP A 525 -6.00 23.66 6.50
CA ASP A 525 -6.92 24.73 6.90
C ASP A 525 -6.44 26.09 6.37
N ARG A 526 -5.13 26.36 6.36
CA ARG A 526 -4.52 27.56 5.77
C ARG A 526 -4.70 27.61 4.25
N ALA A 527 -4.41 26.51 3.55
CA ALA A 527 -4.54 26.44 2.09
C ALA A 527 -6.00 26.57 1.63
N GLU A 528 -6.94 25.93 2.32
CA GLU A 528 -8.38 26.02 2.07
C GLU A 528 -8.90 27.44 2.32
N SER A 529 -8.57 28.03 3.48
CA SER A 529 -8.95 29.42 3.79
C SER A 529 -8.41 30.41 2.75
N ARG A 530 -7.19 30.18 2.26
CA ARG A 530 -6.61 31.01 1.20
C ARG A 530 -7.35 30.86 -0.14
N ASN A 531 -7.66 29.64 -0.55
CA ASN A 531 -8.39 29.38 -1.80
C ASN A 531 -9.82 29.95 -1.75
N GLU A 532 -10.49 29.85 -0.59
CA GLU A 532 -11.79 30.48 -0.36
C GLU A 532 -11.67 32.00 -0.41
N ALA A 533 -10.66 32.59 0.26
CA ALA A 533 -10.41 34.03 0.24
C ALA A 533 -10.17 34.56 -1.18
N ASP A 534 -9.25 33.95 -1.93
CA ASP A 534 -8.92 34.34 -3.31
C ASP A 534 -10.16 34.24 -4.24
N THR A 535 -10.97 33.19 -4.08
CA THR A 535 -12.23 33.00 -4.82
C THR A 535 -13.28 34.06 -4.46
N LEU A 536 -13.45 34.33 -3.16
CA LEU A 536 -14.41 35.31 -2.66
C LEU A 536 -14.03 36.73 -3.08
N ILE A 537 -12.76 37.11 -2.89
CA ILE A 537 -12.20 38.38 -3.40
C ILE A 537 -12.53 38.55 -4.88
N TYR A 538 -12.17 37.58 -5.72
CA TYR A 538 -12.37 37.68 -7.16
C TYR A 538 -13.86 37.82 -7.54
N SER A 539 -14.74 37.02 -6.94
CA SER A 539 -16.18 37.04 -7.21
C SER A 539 -16.85 38.34 -6.73
N THR A 540 -16.44 38.89 -5.58
CA THR A 540 -16.94 40.16 -5.06
C THR A 540 -16.40 41.35 -5.86
N GLU A 541 -15.11 41.39 -6.22
CA GLU A 541 -14.54 42.45 -7.07
C GLU A 541 -15.20 42.48 -8.45
N LYS A 542 -15.48 41.32 -9.04
CA LYS A 542 -16.26 41.22 -10.29
C LYS A 542 -17.69 41.73 -10.10
N SER A 543 -18.37 41.33 -9.02
CA SER A 543 -19.74 41.76 -8.74
C SER A 543 -19.84 43.27 -8.48
N LEU A 544 -18.84 43.86 -7.81
CA LEU A 544 -18.73 45.31 -7.63
C LEU A 544 -18.49 46.05 -8.95
N LYS A 545 -17.73 45.45 -9.88
CA LYS A 545 -17.52 46.02 -11.21
C LYS A 545 -18.79 45.98 -12.08
N ASP A 546 -19.53 44.87 -12.03
CA ASP A 546 -20.67 44.63 -12.92
C ASP A 546 -21.99 45.23 -12.36
N TYR A 547 -22.12 45.38 -11.04
CA TYR A 547 -23.36 45.81 -10.36
C TYR A 547 -23.17 46.91 -9.30
N GLY A 548 -21.95 47.41 -9.09
CA GLY A 548 -21.64 48.39 -8.02
C GLY A 548 -22.36 49.73 -8.12
N ASP A 549 -22.92 50.08 -9.29
CA ASP A 549 -23.74 51.29 -9.48
C ASP A 549 -25.21 51.10 -9.02
N LYS A 550 -25.57 49.91 -8.52
CA LYS A 550 -26.92 49.54 -8.04
C LYS A 550 -27.01 49.36 -6.52
N VAL A 551 -25.89 49.55 -5.82
CA VAL A 551 -25.80 49.63 -4.37
C VAL A 551 -25.46 51.07 -3.97
N SER A 552 -25.71 51.47 -2.72
CA SER A 552 -25.34 52.81 -2.27
C SER A 552 -23.82 52.98 -2.21
N ALA A 553 -23.34 54.24 -2.28
CA ALA A 553 -21.93 54.55 -2.18
C ALA A 553 -21.32 54.11 -0.82
N GLU A 554 -22.12 54.12 0.25
CA GLU A 554 -21.75 53.67 1.59
C GLU A 554 -21.56 52.14 1.65
N GLU A 555 -22.48 51.39 1.04
CA GLU A 555 -22.37 49.92 0.91
C GLU A 555 -21.19 49.53 0.02
N LYS A 556 -20.99 50.23 -1.11
CA LYS A 556 -19.85 50.02 -2.00
C LYS A 556 -18.51 50.22 -1.26
N ALA A 557 -18.37 51.32 -0.52
CA ALA A 557 -17.17 51.59 0.28
C ALA A 557 -16.95 50.53 1.39
N THR A 558 -18.02 50.01 1.99
CA THR A 558 -17.95 48.96 3.01
C THR A 558 -17.44 47.64 2.42
N ILE A 559 -17.92 47.25 1.24
CA ILE A 559 -17.46 46.03 0.56
C ILE A 559 -16.02 46.19 0.06
N GLU A 560 -15.66 47.33 -0.53
CA GLU A 560 -14.28 47.62 -0.97
C GLU A 560 -13.28 47.58 0.22
N ALA A 561 -13.67 48.10 1.39
CA ALA A 561 -12.89 47.98 2.62
C ALA A 561 -12.73 46.52 3.08
N ALA A 562 -13.81 45.74 3.10
CA ALA A 562 -13.76 44.32 3.48
C ALA A 562 -12.90 43.47 2.52
N VAL A 563 -12.92 43.77 1.21
CA VAL A 563 -12.01 43.15 0.23
C VAL A 563 -10.55 43.49 0.54
N ALA A 564 -10.25 44.75 0.87
CA ALA A 564 -8.89 45.16 1.22
C ALA A 564 -8.39 44.52 2.53
N GLU A 565 -9.26 44.39 3.54
CA GLU A 565 -8.92 43.67 4.78
C GLU A 565 -8.67 42.19 4.55
N LEU A 566 -9.49 41.52 3.71
CA LEU A 566 -9.28 40.11 3.40
C LEU A 566 -7.99 39.89 2.58
N LYS A 567 -7.68 40.75 1.61
CA LYS A 567 -6.38 40.74 0.90
C LYS A 567 -5.21 40.82 1.87
N LYS A 568 -5.29 41.70 2.87
CA LYS A 568 -4.27 41.83 3.92
C LYS A 568 -4.19 40.61 4.85
N ALA A 569 -5.31 39.92 5.12
CA ALA A 569 -5.29 38.66 5.87
C ALA A 569 -4.68 37.50 5.05
N VAL A 570 -4.84 37.49 3.73
CA VAL A 570 -4.13 36.52 2.85
C VAL A 570 -2.61 36.75 2.88
N GLU A 571 -2.15 38.00 3.01
CA GLU A 571 -0.72 38.34 3.17
C GLU A 571 -0.11 37.83 4.49
N SER A 572 -0.90 37.71 5.58
CA SER A 572 -0.38 37.20 6.86
C SER A 572 -0.18 35.68 6.89
N ASN A 573 -0.75 34.95 5.92
CA ASN A 573 -0.59 33.50 5.77
C ASN A 573 -0.99 32.70 7.04
N GLU A 574 -2.03 33.14 7.74
CA GLU A 574 -2.62 32.48 8.92
C GLU A 574 -4.11 32.18 8.69
N ALA A 575 -4.57 30.98 9.05
CA ALA A 575 -5.91 30.50 8.73
C ALA A 575 -7.03 31.29 9.45
N GLU A 576 -6.90 31.53 10.76
CA GLU A 576 -7.96 32.17 11.55
C GLU A 576 -8.24 33.64 11.14
N PRO A 577 -7.22 34.50 10.92
CA PRO A 577 -7.44 35.84 10.35
C PRO A 577 -8.10 35.81 8.96
N MET A 578 -7.77 34.82 8.12
CA MET A 578 -8.45 34.64 6.83
C MET A 578 -9.93 34.27 7.02
N LYS A 579 -10.26 33.29 7.88
CA LYS A 579 -11.64 32.89 8.17
C LYS A 579 -12.50 34.04 8.71
N GLU A 580 -11.96 34.85 9.63
CA GLU A 580 -12.66 36.02 10.17
C GLU A 580 -13.01 37.03 9.06
N LYS A 581 -12.04 37.33 8.17
CA LYS A 581 -12.24 38.30 7.09
C LYS A 581 -13.05 37.75 5.91
N ILE A 582 -13.05 36.43 5.68
CA ILE A 582 -13.97 35.77 4.76
C ILE A 582 -15.41 36.00 5.21
N GLU A 583 -15.71 35.77 6.49
CA GLU A 583 -17.07 35.95 7.01
C GLU A 583 -17.47 37.44 7.02
N ALA A 584 -16.57 38.35 7.40
CA ALA A 584 -16.83 39.79 7.28
C ALA A 584 -17.13 40.22 5.84
N LEU A 585 -16.41 39.69 4.83
CA LEU A 585 -16.67 39.99 3.42
C LEU A 585 -17.97 39.36 2.92
N LYS A 586 -18.32 38.13 3.32
CA LYS A 586 -19.63 37.52 3.04
C LYS A 586 -20.75 38.41 3.58
N GLN A 587 -20.63 38.86 4.83
CA GLN A 587 -21.62 39.73 5.48
C GLN A 587 -21.78 41.08 4.78
N ALA A 588 -20.67 41.75 4.43
CA ALA A 588 -20.72 42.99 3.65
C ALA A 588 -21.34 42.79 2.25
N SER A 589 -21.11 41.63 1.62
CA SER A 589 -21.53 41.34 0.25
C SER A 589 -22.99 40.92 0.09
N TYR A 590 -23.74 40.61 1.17
CA TYR A 590 -25.13 40.11 1.07
C TYR A 590 -26.05 41.01 0.22
N LYS A 591 -26.01 42.33 0.43
CA LYS A 591 -26.85 43.28 -0.32
C LYS A 591 -26.46 43.38 -1.80
N LEU A 592 -25.18 43.21 -2.13
CA LEU A 592 -24.71 43.14 -3.51
C LEU A 592 -25.22 41.85 -4.17
N ALA A 593 -25.15 40.72 -3.46
CA ALA A 593 -25.69 39.44 -3.92
C ALA A 593 -27.20 39.51 -4.18
N GLU A 594 -27.99 40.21 -3.35
CA GLU A 594 -29.41 40.46 -3.62
C GLU A 594 -29.66 41.18 -4.96
N GLN A 595 -28.83 42.17 -5.31
CA GLN A 595 -28.97 42.92 -6.57
C GLN A 595 -28.59 42.06 -7.80
N VAL A 596 -27.58 41.20 -7.65
CA VAL A 596 -27.23 40.19 -8.66
C VAL A 596 -28.40 39.22 -8.88
N TYR A 597 -28.99 38.70 -7.79
CA TYR A 597 -30.11 37.76 -7.85
C TYR A 597 -31.39 38.37 -8.44
N LYS A 598 -31.70 39.64 -8.11
CA LYS A 598 -32.85 40.38 -8.66
C LYS A 598 -32.77 40.60 -10.18
N GLN A 599 -31.58 40.48 -10.79
CA GLN A 599 -31.41 40.50 -12.25
C GLN A 599 -31.22 39.13 -12.90
N ALA A 600 -30.80 38.11 -12.15
CA ALA A 600 -30.65 36.75 -12.68
C ALA A 600 -31.99 36.05 -12.97
N SER A 601 -33.10 36.54 -12.42
CA SER A 601 -34.46 36.02 -12.64
C SER A 601 -35.35 36.97 -13.46
N PRO A 602 -35.36 36.89 -14.81
CA PRO A 602 -36.35 37.56 -15.65
C PRO A 602 -37.62 36.67 -15.79
N GLY A 603 -38.69 36.95 -15.04
CA GLY A 603 -39.86 36.05 -15.09
C GLY A 603 -41.12 36.39 -14.27
N ALA A 604 -41.54 37.64 -14.18
CA ALA A 604 -42.89 37.97 -13.68
C ALA A 604 -43.47 39.23 -14.34
N GLY A 605 -44.25 39.05 -15.40
CA GLY A 605 -44.98 40.11 -16.10
C GLY A 605 -46.13 39.51 -16.92
N ALA A 606 -47.36 39.89 -16.59
CA ALA A 606 -48.58 39.30 -17.15
C ALA A 606 -48.91 39.79 -18.57
N PRO A 607 -49.86 39.11 -19.23
CA PRO A 607 -50.96 39.81 -19.88
C PRO A 607 -52.33 39.28 -19.41
N GLY A 608 -53.33 40.17 -19.32
CA GLY A 608 -54.72 39.82 -19.00
C GLY A 608 -55.64 39.82 -20.22
N GLY A 609 -56.82 39.20 -20.10
CA GLY A 609 -57.88 39.22 -21.11
C GLY A 609 -58.87 38.06 -20.94
N ASP A 610 -60.08 38.39 -20.50
CA ASP A 610 -61.23 37.53 -20.12
C ASP A 610 -61.54 36.27 -20.97
N GLY A 611 -62.13 35.24 -20.34
CA GLY A 611 -62.84 34.19 -21.09
C GLY A 611 -63.23 32.87 -20.41
N GLN A 612 -64.12 32.90 -19.40
CA GLN A 612 -65.07 31.82 -19.02
C GLN A 612 -64.58 30.39 -18.65
N GLY A 613 -65.14 29.86 -17.54
CA GLY A 613 -65.61 28.46 -17.50
C GLY A 613 -65.10 27.58 -16.35
N ALA A 614 -66.02 27.26 -15.44
CA ALA A 614 -65.97 26.24 -14.37
C ALA A 614 -65.00 25.03 -14.53
N GLY A 615 -64.34 24.64 -13.43
CA GLY A 615 -63.83 23.27 -13.23
C GLY A 615 -64.91 22.36 -12.60
N PRO A 616 -64.54 21.31 -11.85
CA PRO A 616 -63.28 20.56 -11.81
C PRO A 616 -63.48 19.09 -12.26
N GLY A 617 -62.41 18.37 -12.62
CA GLY A 617 -62.52 16.93 -12.93
C GLY A 617 -61.19 16.25 -13.23
N ASP A 618 -61.01 15.08 -12.63
CA ASP A 618 -59.95 14.11 -12.91
C ASP A 618 -60.09 13.43 -14.30
N ALA A 619 -59.03 12.71 -14.66
CA ALA A 619 -58.97 11.52 -15.52
C ALA A 619 -58.42 11.67 -16.96
N ASP A 620 -57.25 11.03 -17.12
CA ASP A 620 -56.72 10.35 -18.32
C ASP A 620 -56.38 11.20 -19.59
N PRO A 621 -55.36 10.76 -20.35
CA PRO A 621 -55.72 9.91 -21.48
C PRO A 621 -54.74 8.74 -21.75
N GLN A 622 -55.33 7.57 -21.97
CA GLN A 622 -54.71 6.48 -22.72
C GLN A 622 -55.04 6.65 -24.22
N GLY A 623 -54.05 6.51 -25.13
CA GLY A 623 -54.35 6.13 -26.52
C GLY A 623 -53.47 6.65 -27.66
N SER A 624 -52.70 5.72 -28.22
CA SER A 624 -52.19 5.64 -29.62
C SER A 624 -50.79 6.20 -29.95
N SER A 625 -49.97 5.57 -30.82
CA SER A 625 -49.80 4.13 -31.17
C SER A 625 -48.66 3.98 -32.20
N SER A 626 -47.65 3.12 -31.97
CA SER A 626 -46.93 2.39 -33.04
C SER A 626 -45.88 1.36 -32.55
N SER A 627 -46.14 0.07 -32.85
CA SER A 627 -45.18 -1.03 -33.12
C SER A 627 -43.93 -1.28 -32.23
N GLY A 628 -43.93 -2.40 -31.48
CA GLY A 628 -42.77 -2.99 -30.78
C GLY A 628 -41.88 -3.86 -31.69
N PRO A 629 -41.38 -5.06 -31.30
CA PRO A 629 -41.60 -5.88 -30.08
C PRO A 629 -40.24 -6.22 -29.34
N SER A 630 -40.09 -7.02 -28.27
CA SER A 630 -40.95 -7.61 -27.20
C SER A 630 -40.06 -8.29 -26.13
N GLY A 631 -40.51 -8.37 -24.86
CA GLY A 631 -39.97 -9.24 -23.80
C GLY A 631 -39.28 -8.47 -22.66
N GLY A 632 -39.57 -8.69 -21.38
CA GLY A 632 -40.55 -9.60 -20.79
C GLY A 632 -40.11 -10.04 -19.38
N ALA A 633 -40.51 -9.31 -18.34
CA ALA A 633 -40.28 -9.65 -16.93
C ALA A 633 -41.48 -9.16 -16.10
N GLU A 634 -41.85 -9.95 -15.09
CA GLU A 634 -42.99 -9.73 -14.20
C GLU A 634 -42.47 -9.11 -12.89
N ASP A 635 -43.01 -7.97 -12.48
CA ASP A 635 -42.81 -7.43 -11.13
C ASP A 635 -44.10 -7.59 -10.30
N ALA A 636 -43.94 -8.10 -9.08
CA ALA A 636 -45.03 -8.32 -8.14
C ALA A 636 -44.87 -7.39 -6.93
N ASP A 637 -45.90 -6.59 -6.65
CA ASP A 637 -45.91 -5.67 -5.50
C ASP A 637 -45.76 -6.41 -4.17
N TYR A 638 -44.69 -6.12 -3.43
CA TYR A 638 -44.53 -6.57 -2.05
C TYR A 638 -45.14 -5.57 -1.07
N ARG A 639 -45.99 -6.07 -0.18
CA ARG A 639 -46.63 -5.31 0.89
C ARG A 639 -45.82 -5.44 2.17
N VAL A 640 -45.37 -4.32 2.73
CA VAL A 640 -44.73 -4.28 4.06
C VAL A 640 -45.75 -4.66 5.13
N VAL A 641 -45.33 -5.51 6.07
CA VAL A 641 -46.03 -5.82 7.31
C VAL A 641 -44.99 -5.72 8.43
N ASP A 642 -45.19 -4.78 9.35
CA ASP A 642 -44.44 -4.69 10.59
C ASP A 642 -45.01 -5.72 11.59
N ASP A 643 -44.17 -6.63 12.08
CA ASP A 643 -44.50 -7.56 13.16
C ASP A 643 -43.79 -7.14 14.46
N ASP A 644 -44.40 -6.21 15.19
CA ASP A 644 -44.23 -6.10 16.65
C ASP A 644 -45.20 -7.07 17.36
N ASP A 645 -44.72 -7.69 18.43
CA ASP A 645 -45.47 -8.53 19.39
C ASP A 645 -46.18 -9.83 18.89
N LYS A 646 -45.54 -10.99 19.16
CA LYS A 646 -46.00 -11.91 20.25
C LYS A 646 -45.12 -13.14 20.52
N LYS A 647 -44.75 -13.24 21.82
CA LYS A 647 -44.49 -14.44 22.65
C LYS A 647 -43.20 -15.24 22.49
#